data_AF-A0A3D3XJG6-F1
#
_entry.id   AF-A0A3D3XJG6-F1
#
_cell.length_a   1.000
_cell.length_b   1.000
_cell.length_c   1.000
_cell.angle_alpha   90.00
_cell.angle_beta   90.00
_cell.angle_gamma   90.00
#
_symmetry.space_group_name_H-M   'P 1'
#
loop_
_entity.id
_entity.type
_entity.pdbx_description
1 polymer ?
#
loop_
_entity_poly.entity_id
_entity_poly.type
_entity_poly.pdbx_seq_one_letter_code
_entity_poly.pdbx_strand_id
1 'polypeptide(L)'
;MTEIYFKYRFEPSAYQRVVGKLRFCLAWFIVCSSAALAAEKVDFSRDINPILSDRCFACHGPDSEARKADLRFDVESNLSRTADSGFPIIKPGDADHSELFRRIMSADDDEMMPPPDFLVPVTDSEKALIKRWIEEGAEWSSHWAFKKIKSPYMPEVHGDAIIRNPIDRFVESKAQQKGLSSTMEASRERLLRRVSLDLTGLPPTPELSDSFLKDKHPQAYDRLVDQLLASERFGERMAMDWLDIARFADTYGYQSDRFNHMWPWRDWVINAFNRNLPYDQFITQQMAGDLMENKDQETVLATAFHRNHRQTNEGGSTNEEFRVEYNADRLKTTALAFLGLTMECARCHDHKYDPISQADYYSMFAFFNSTDESGLYSHFTDAIPSPTHFLYRDGQQAKHSDLKGEIQRLESMEDTIRKNAEEAFNRWWKENPEAGIDPDINLTGYFNFEDKTKEGYVNHAKENHHAKVSDNPSQFEGPKGKALQFDGENSISIDQVADFNRTQPFSMSAWIHIPRERERIIVMHHSKAGSDAGSRGYELLLENGHAAFALIHFWPGNAIKVRTVNKLPLQEWLHLGWTYDGSSKAEGIHFFINGRSVDTEITRNSLYKDIAYGSKVPLQLGARFRGRGYKDGKLDELRIFDQSLSEPQMLAVFNEAELPKTGEQPNLTDGWFDYWLTRYHEPYQDLQKDLLQARSDENKLINGVTEIMAMGDVKGGRKTYILNRGQYDLPGKEVQPGTPEKIFPFDTTWPQNRLGLAKWLTSRDNPLTSRVVVNRFWQMFFGRGIVETAEDFGSQGSQPTHPELLDWMAAWYVENEWDTKALCRLIVTSHTYRKESIPTEEMLTMDPENKWLARGPKQRLMAEMIRDQALSAADILSPKLGGPSVKPYQPPGVWKEVSGATYQASKGEGLHRRSLYTFLKRTAPPPSMLTFDATSREDCISRRVPTNTPLQALVLLNDPQFIEAARMLAQRMLLEGGDSLEDQISFGFRLVLTRKPSNRELTVLSAIFSERLKSLTAPTEVNIDKKETIETVGEIKWKEGLDRRQLQSLTAVSLAILNVDEAIVRR
;
A
#
# COMPACT_ATOMS: atom_id res chain seq x y z
N MET A 1 65.38 -39.83 11.44
CA MET A 1 65.96 -41.10 11.93
C MET A 1 65.24 -41.42 13.22
N THR A 2 64.16 -42.22 13.23
CA THR A 2 64.20 -43.69 13.45
C THR A 2 65.17 -44.03 14.58
N GLU A 3 64.73 -44.55 15.73
CA GLU A 3 64.09 -45.85 15.99
C GLU A 3 64.13 -45.99 17.54
N ILE A 4 63.37 -46.81 18.28
CA ILE A 4 63.86 -48.06 18.91
C ILE A 4 62.97 -48.48 20.12
N TYR A 5 62.46 -49.74 20.12
CA TYR A 5 62.40 -50.75 21.21
C TYR A 5 61.65 -50.47 22.56
N PHE A 6 61.32 -51.44 23.42
CA PHE A 6 60.84 -52.84 23.38
C PHE A 6 60.57 -53.22 24.87
N LYS A 7 59.50 -53.99 25.16
CA LYS A 7 59.33 -54.95 26.30
C LYS A 7 59.36 -54.41 27.78
N TYR A 8 58.66 -54.98 28.77
CA TYR A 8 58.66 -56.39 29.19
C TYR A 8 57.56 -56.72 30.25
N ARG A 9 56.98 -57.95 30.13
CA ARG A 9 56.68 -58.99 31.17
C ARG A 9 55.69 -58.67 32.33
N PHE A 10 54.81 -59.56 32.81
CA PHE A 10 54.81 -61.04 32.96
C PHE A 10 53.37 -61.59 32.97
N GLU A 11 53.14 -62.76 32.33
CA GLU A 11 52.13 -63.75 32.73
C GLU A 11 52.79 -64.80 33.66
N PRO A 12 52.00 -65.65 34.35
CA PRO A 12 51.92 -67.04 33.88
C PRO A 12 50.55 -67.75 34.03
N SER A 13 50.18 -68.44 32.94
CA SER A 13 49.62 -69.80 32.80
C SER A 13 48.28 -70.15 33.50
N ALA A 14 47.18 -70.44 32.79
CA ALA A 14 46.89 -71.48 31.78
C ALA A 14 46.49 -72.86 32.35
N TYR A 15 45.22 -73.25 32.16
CA TYR A 15 44.75 -74.43 31.38
C TYR A 15 43.20 -74.52 31.42
N GLN A 16 42.49 -74.14 30.35
CA GLN A 16 41.79 -75.02 29.36
C GLN A 16 40.58 -75.81 29.94
N ARG A 17 39.37 -75.90 29.38
CA ARG A 17 38.58 -75.50 28.17
C ARG A 17 37.10 -75.69 28.63
N VAL A 18 36.05 -74.98 28.19
CA VAL A 18 35.42 -74.98 26.85
C VAL A 18 34.48 -73.77 26.75
N VAL A 19 34.71 -73.00 25.69
CA VAL A 19 33.94 -71.96 24.97
C VAL A 19 32.43 -71.81 25.27
N GLY A 20 31.96 -70.54 25.43
CA GLY A 20 30.56 -70.21 25.10
C GLY A 20 29.86 -68.98 25.69
N LYS A 21 30.48 -67.77 25.66
CA LYS A 21 29.89 -66.41 25.65
C LYS A 21 28.63 -66.04 26.48
N LEU A 22 28.84 -64.98 27.29
CA LEU A 22 27.93 -63.86 27.62
C LEU A 22 26.56 -64.20 28.22
N ARG A 23 26.44 -64.06 29.55
CA ARG A 23 25.23 -63.59 30.26
C ARG A 23 25.57 -63.43 31.75
N PHE A 24 26.17 -62.30 32.10
CA PHE A 24 26.18 -61.79 33.46
C PHE A 24 25.88 -60.29 33.39
N CYS A 25 25.10 -59.79 34.36
CA CYS A 25 24.63 -58.41 34.52
C CYS A 25 23.30 -58.02 33.84
N LEU A 26 22.29 -58.91 33.87
CA LEU A 26 20.91 -58.54 33.55
C LEU A 26 19.96 -59.05 34.63
N ALA A 27 20.06 -58.51 35.85
CA ALA A 27 19.16 -58.91 36.93
C ALA A 27 18.73 -57.80 37.91
N TRP A 28 19.22 -56.54 37.80
CA TRP A 28 18.92 -55.53 38.83
C TRP A 28 18.60 -54.11 38.32
N PHE A 29 18.22 -53.92 37.05
CA PHE A 29 17.79 -52.59 36.55
C PHE A 29 16.85 -52.62 35.32
N ILE A 30 15.95 -53.61 35.20
CA ILE A 30 14.92 -53.61 34.14
C ILE A 30 13.54 -53.88 34.76
N VAL A 31 13.15 -52.98 35.66
CA VAL A 31 11.75 -52.58 35.90
C VAL A 31 11.76 -51.06 36.07
N CYS A 32 12.42 -50.36 35.14
CA CYS A 32 11.97 -49.01 34.80
C CYS A 32 10.79 -49.22 33.88
N SER A 33 9.61 -48.85 34.34
CA SER A 33 8.41 -48.72 33.54
C SER A 33 8.74 -47.95 32.27
N SER A 34 8.94 -48.68 31.18
CA SER A 34 8.70 -48.19 29.84
C SER A 34 7.21 -47.85 29.79
N ALA A 35 6.87 -46.63 30.23
CA ALA A 35 5.79 -45.93 29.59
C ALA A 35 6.17 -45.88 28.12
N ALA A 36 5.70 -46.86 27.35
CA ALA A 36 5.59 -46.71 25.92
C ALA A 36 4.81 -45.40 25.75
N LEU A 37 5.49 -44.33 25.32
CA LEU A 37 4.81 -43.21 24.71
C LEU A 37 3.99 -43.86 23.59
N ALA A 38 2.68 -44.00 23.82
CA ALA A 38 1.77 -44.38 22.77
C ALA A 38 1.99 -43.34 21.67
N ALA A 39 2.49 -43.79 20.52
CA ALA A 39 2.70 -42.90 19.39
C ALA A 39 1.37 -42.19 19.11
N GLU A 40 1.42 -40.87 19.03
CA GLU A 40 0.23 -40.05 18.77
C GLU A 40 -0.45 -40.53 17.48
N LYS A 41 -1.79 -40.60 17.48
CA LYS A 41 -2.58 -40.99 16.29
C LYS A 41 -2.19 -40.08 15.12
N VAL A 42 -2.10 -40.64 13.91
CA VAL A 42 -1.74 -39.85 12.72
C VAL A 42 -2.89 -38.90 12.38
N ASP A 43 -2.61 -37.60 12.33
CA ASP A 43 -3.59 -36.59 11.93
C ASP A 43 -3.37 -36.23 10.46
N PHE A 44 -4.43 -36.33 9.64
CA PHE A 44 -4.31 -36.06 8.21
C PHE A 44 -3.80 -34.64 7.92
N SER A 45 -4.32 -33.61 8.60
CA SER A 45 -3.94 -32.23 8.28
C SER A 45 -2.50 -31.91 8.68
N ARG A 46 -2.03 -32.46 9.81
CA ARG A 46 -0.69 -32.22 10.35
C ARG A 46 0.37 -33.07 9.67
N ASP A 47 0.08 -34.36 9.49
CA ASP A 47 1.09 -35.38 9.18
C ASP A 47 1.05 -35.83 7.72
N ILE A 48 -0.12 -35.89 7.09
CA ILE A 48 -0.29 -36.49 5.75
C ILE A 48 -0.43 -35.45 4.66
N ASN A 49 -1.25 -34.41 4.88
CA ASN A 49 -1.52 -33.37 3.90
C ASN A 49 -0.25 -32.65 3.41
N PRO A 50 0.75 -32.32 4.25
CA PRO A 50 2.00 -31.74 3.77
C PRO A 50 2.74 -32.66 2.78
N ILE A 51 2.73 -33.98 3.01
CA ILE A 51 3.35 -34.96 2.12
C ILE A 51 2.60 -34.99 0.79
N LEU A 52 1.26 -35.06 0.82
CA LEU A 52 0.45 -35.07 -0.41
C LEU A 52 0.54 -33.74 -1.17
N SER A 53 0.58 -32.62 -0.47
CA SER A 53 0.76 -31.27 -1.02
C SER A 53 2.07 -31.19 -1.83
N ASP A 54 3.19 -31.60 -1.22
CA ASP A 54 4.49 -31.47 -1.87
C ASP A 54 4.75 -32.53 -2.95
N ARG A 55 4.25 -33.75 -2.76
CA ARG A 55 4.57 -34.90 -3.63
C ARG A 55 3.50 -35.16 -4.69
N CYS A 56 2.23 -34.88 -4.39
CA CYS A 56 1.11 -35.35 -5.20
C CYS A 56 0.26 -34.24 -5.82
N PHE A 57 0.11 -33.06 -5.20
CA PHE A 57 -0.83 -32.04 -5.67
C PHE A 57 -0.47 -31.43 -7.04
N ALA A 58 0.80 -31.52 -7.44
CA ALA A 58 1.21 -31.09 -8.78
C ALA A 58 0.45 -31.82 -9.91
N CYS A 59 0.02 -33.07 -9.69
CA CYS A 59 -0.77 -33.85 -10.64
C CYS A 59 -2.17 -34.23 -10.12
N HIS A 60 -2.36 -34.24 -8.81
CA HIS A 60 -3.58 -34.72 -8.13
C HIS A 60 -4.13 -33.69 -7.13
N GLY A 61 -3.94 -32.41 -7.42
CA GLY A 61 -4.38 -31.27 -6.60
C GLY A 61 -5.46 -30.43 -7.29
N PRO A 62 -5.68 -29.19 -6.81
CA PRO A 62 -6.77 -28.35 -7.29
C PRO A 62 -6.67 -27.91 -8.75
N ASP A 63 -5.47 -27.66 -9.27
CA ASP A 63 -5.26 -27.17 -10.65
C ASP A 63 -5.78 -28.16 -11.70
N SER A 64 -6.81 -27.75 -12.46
CA SER A 64 -7.44 -28.59 -13.48
C SER A 64 -6.56 -28.85 -14.70
N GLU A 65 -5.67 -27.92 -15.07
CA GLU A 65 -4.85 -28.04 -16.29
C GLU A 65 -3.73 -29.07 -16.14
N ALA A 66 -3.24 -29.26 -14.91
CA ALA A 66 -2.22 -30.25 -14.58
C ALA A 66 -2.81 -31.60 -14.10
N ARG A 67 -4.14 -31.69 -13.92
CA ARG A 67 -4.78 -32.81 -13.23
C ARG A 67 -4.72 -34.11 -14.03
N LYS A 68 -4.19 -35.16 -13.40
CA LYS A 68 -4.17 -36.53 -13.93
C LYS A 68 -5.24 -37.40 -13.27
N ALA A 69 -5.82 -38.32 -14.05
CA ALA A 69 -6.87 -39.26 -13.63
C ALA A 69 -8.14 -38.60 -13.03
N ASP A 70 -8.30 -37.28 -13.24
CA ASP A 70 -9.28 -36.43 -12.55
C ASP A 70 -9.32 -36.63 -11.02
N LEU A 71 -8.20 -37.04 -10.42
CA LEU A 71 -8.09 -37.37 -9.00
C LEU A 71 -7.62 -36.16 -8.19
N ARG A 72 -8.25 -35.93 -7.03
CA ARG A 72 -7.93 -34.83 -6.11
C ARG A 72 -7.75 -35.31 -4.68
N PHE A 73 -6.54 -35.25 -4.15
CA PHE A 73 -6.28 -35.62 -2.75
C PHE A 73 -6.75 -34.54 -1.75
N ASP A 74 -7.00 -33.31 -2.23
CA ASP A 74 -7.53 -32.19 -1.45
C ASP A 74 -9.06 -32.25 -1.26
N VAL A 75 -9.73 -33.28 -1.77
CA VAL A 75 -11.19 -33.48 -1.68
C VAL A 75 -11.51 -34.86 -1.10
N GLU A 76 -12.14 -34.91 0.07
CA GLU A 76 -12.44 -36.16 0.78
C GLU A 76 -13.15 -37.22 -0.09
N SER A 77 -14.14 -36.81 -0.87
CA SER A 77 -14.94 -37.72 -1.71
C SER A 77 -14.13 -38.42 -2.81
N ASN A 78 -12.89 -37.99 -3.07
CA ASN A 78 -11.99 -38.62 -4.03
C ASN A 78 -11.20 -39.78 -3.44
N LEU A 79 -11.02 -39.83 -2.12
CA LEU A 79 -10.20 -40.87 -1.48
C LEU A 79 -10.82 -42.26 -1.59
N SER A 80 -12.16 -42.34 -1.66
CA SER A 80 -12.90 -43.60 -1.79
C SER A 80 -13.18 -44.01 -3.25
N ARG A 81 -12.77 -43.20 -4.24
CA ARG A 81 -12.94 -43.54 -5.66
C ARG A 81 -12.19 -44.83 -5.98
N THR A 82 -12.73 -45.63 -6.89
CA THR A 82 -12.04 -46.80 -7.42
C THR A 82 -11.12 -46.38 -8.57
N ALA A 83 -9.85 -46.79 -8.50
CA ALA A 83 -8.89 -46.63 -9.57
C ALA A 83 -9.15 -47.64 -10.71
N ASP A 84 -8.52 -47.43 -11.87
CA ASP A 84 -8.62 -48.34 -13.01
C ASP A 84 -8.11 -49.77 -12.70
N SER A 85 -7.27 -49.92 -11.66
CA SER A 85 -6.80 -51.21 -11.13
C SER A 85 -7.88 -52.02 -10.41
N GLY A 86 -9.05 -51.42 -10.14
CA GLY A 86 -10.14 -52.04 -9.36
C GLY A 86 -9.99 -51.88 -7.84
N PHE A 87 -8.87 -51.32 -7.35
CA PHE A 87 -8.71 -50.96 -5.94
C PHE A 87 -9.26 -49.55 -5.66
N PRO A 88 -9.78 -49.27 -4.46
CA PRO A 88 -10.01 -47.89 -4.04
C PRO A 88 -8.68 -47.13 -3.96
N ILE A 89 -8.72 -45.82 -4.20
CA ILE A 89 -7.56 -44.94 -4.05
C ILE A 89 -6.98 -45.09 -2.64
N ILE A 90 -7.87 -45.10 -1.64
CA ILE A 90 -7.58 -45.44 -0.25
C ILE A 90 -8.66 -46.39 0.28
N LYS A 91 -8.24 -47.53 0.83
CA LYS A 91 -9.07 -48.46 1.59
C LYS A 91 -8.78 -48.30 3.08
N PRO A 92 -9.66 -47.64 3.85
CA PRO A 92 -9.51 -47.54 5.30
C PRO A 92 -9.24 -48.90 5.96
N GLY A 93 -8.17 -48.98 6.76
CA GLY A 93 -7.76 -50.17 7.49
C GLY A 93 -6.92 -51.18 6.69
N ASP A 94 -6.65 -50.94 5.40
CA ASP A 94 -5.99 -51.91 4.52
C ASP A 94 -5.10 -51.20 3.48
N ALA A 95 -3.87 -50.86 3.91
CA ALA A 95 -2.90 -50.16 3.07
C ALA A 95 -2.49 -50.97 1.84
N ASP A 96 -2.39 -52.30 1.95
CA ASP A 96 -1.95 -53.17 0.84
C ASP A 96 -2.98 -53.22 -0.30
N HIS A 97 -4.26 -52.95 -0.02
CA HIS A 97 -5.33 -52.82 -1.01
C HIS A 97 -5.73 -51.35 -1.30
N SER A 98 -4.83 -50.40 -1.00
CA SER A 98 -4.99 -48.99 -1.34
C SER A 98 -4.10 -48.63 -2.53
N GLU A 99 -4.68 -48.12 -3.62
CA GLU A 99 -3.92 -47.79 -4.84
C GLU A 99 -2.82 -46.75 -4.54
N LEU A 100 -3.08 -45.74 -3.71
CA LEU A 100 -2.07 -44.75 -3.30
C LEU A 100 -0.82 -45.43 -2.71
N PHE A 101 -1.01 -46.34 -1.75
CA PHE A 101 0.11 -46.98 -1.06
C PHE A 101 0.88 -47.93 -1.99
N ARG A 102 0.15 -48.66 -2.86
CA ARG A 102 0.76 -49.51 -3.90
C ARG A 102 1.66 -48.70 -4.84
N ARG A 103 1.21 -47.52 -5.26
CA ARG A 103 1.94 -46.63 -6.18
C ARG A 103 3.21 -46.05 -5.56
N ILE A 104 3.17 -45.60 -4.30
CA ILE A 104 4.37 -45.04 -3.63
C ILE A 104 5.40 -46.12 -3.25
N MET A 105 4.98 -47.40 -3.23
CA MET A 105 5.84 -48.56 -2.97
C MET A 105 6.32 -49.26 -4.25
N SER A 106 5.78 -48.92 -5.42
CA SER A 106 6.16 -49.54 -6.68
C SER A 106 7.62 -49.25 -7.04
N ALA A 107 8.29 -50.24 -7.62
CA ALA A 107 9.63 -50.11 -8.21
C ALA A 107 9.59 -49.99 -9.75
N ASP A 108 8.39 -50.02 -10.34
CA ASP A 108 8.18 -49.82 -11.77
C ASP A 108 8.06 -48.32 -12.05
N ASP A 109 8.95 -47.78 -12.89
CA ASP A 109 9.01 -46.36 -13.26
C ASP A 109 7.69 -45.84 -13.87
N ASP A 110 6.92 -46.70 -14.55
CA ASP A 110 5.63 -46.34 -15.17
C ASP A 110 4.45 -46.38 -14.18
N GLU A 111 4.59 -47.11 -13.07
CA GLU A 111 3.55 -47.19 -12.04
C GLU A 111 3.85 -46.30 -10.83
N MET A 112 5.11 -46.08 -10.50
CA MET A 112 5.50 -45.40 -9.26
C MET A 112 5.01 -43.96 -9.22
N MET A 113 4.57 -43.53 -8.04
CA MET A 113 4.18 -42.15 -7.81
C MET A 113 4.92 -41.58 -6.59
N PRO A 114 5.47 -40.37 -6.67
CA PRO A 114 5.62 -39.55 -7.87
C PRO A 114 6.52 -40.24 -8.92
N PRO A 115 6.32 -39.97 -10.23
CA PRO A 115 7.13 -40.60 -11.27
C PRO A 115 8.61 -40.14 -11.19
N PRO A 116 9.57 -40.86 -11.79
CA PRO A 116 11.00 -40.56 -11.65
C PRO A 116 11.42 -39.16 -12.13
N ASP A 117 10.69 -38.57 -13.06
CA ASP A 117 10.92 -37.20 -13.54
C ASP A 117 10.48 -36.13 -12.53
N PHE A 118 9.65 -36.50 -11.57
CA PHE A 118 9.32 -35.70 -10.40
C PHE A 118 10.44 -35.87 -9.36
N LEU A 119 11.40 -34.95 -9.40
CA LEU A 119 12.69 -34.98 -8.67
C LEU A 119 12.60 -34.99 -7.12
N VAL A 120 11.43 -35.25 -6.54
CA VAL A 120 11.18 -35.27 -5.10
C VAL A 120 10.37 -36.52 -4.74
N PRO A 121 11.01 -37.68 -4.50
CA PRO A 121 10.32 -38.91 -4.15
C PRO A 121 9.78 -38.87 -2.71
N VAL A 122 8.83 -39.77 -2.41
CA VAL A 122 8.38 -39.99 -1.03
C VAL A 122 9.48 -40.75 -0.27
N THR A 123 9.89 -40.24 0.88
CA THR A 123 10.90 -40.86 1.75
C THR A 123 10.32 -42.07 2.49
N ASP A 124 11.18 -42.98 2.96
CA ASP A 124 10.73 -44.17 3.69
C ASP A 124 9.94 -43.83 4.97
N SER A 125 10.31 -42.74 5.65
CA SER A 125 9.57 -42.23 6.81
C SER A 125 8.19 -41.71 6.45
N GLU A 126 8.05 -41.01 5.33
CA GLU A 126 6.77 -40.51 4.82
C GLU A 126 5.87 -41.67 4.36
N LYS A 127 6.44 -42.69 3.68
CA LYS A 127 5.72 -43.91 3.30
C LYS A 127 5.18 -44.64 4.52
N ALA A 128 5.99 -44.80 5.57
CA ALA A 128 5.57 -45.41 6.82
C ALA A 128 4.43 -44.63 7.49
N LEU A 129 4.47 -43.30 7.43
CA LEU A 129 3.43 -42.43 8.00
C LEU A 129 2.11 -42.56 7.24
N ILE A 130 2.14 -42.54 5.90
CA ILE A 130 0.98 -42.78 5.04
C ILE A 130 0.39 -44.17 5.31
N LYS A 131 1.23 -45.20 5.39
CA LYS A 131 0.78 -46.56 5.68
C LYS A 131 0.00 -46.62 6.99
N ARG A 132 0.59 -46.08 8.05
CA ARG A 132 -0.01 -46.07 9.39
C ARG A 132 -1.33 -45.30 9.40
N TRP A 133 -1.39 -44.15 8.74
CA TRP A 133 -2.65 -43.41 8.61
C TRP A 133 -3.75 -44.22 7.93
N ILE A 134 -3.42 -44.95 6.85
CA ILE A 134 -4.40 -45.81 6.17
C ILE A 134 -4.85 -46.95 7.09
N GLU A 135 -3.92 -47.62 7.76
CA GLU A 135 -4.20 -48.70 8.73
C GLU A 135 -5.04 -48.21 9.93
N GLU A 136 -4.86 -46.97 10.35
CA GLU A 136 -5.65 -46.30 11.40
C GLU A 136 -7.05 -45.84 10.95
N GLY A 137 -7.44 -46.12 9.69
CA GLY A 137 -8.77 -45.84 9.16
C GLY A 137 -8.84 -44.66 8.19
N ALA A 138 -7.69 -44.06 7.82
CA ALA A 138 -7.59 -42.99 6.82
C ALA A 138 -8.54 -41.80 7.04
N GLU A 139 -8.74 -41.38 8.30
CA GLU A 139 -9.59 -40.21 8.60
C GLU A 139 -9.05 -38.97 7.88
N TRP A 140 -9.89 -38.36 7.03
CA TRP A 140 -9.56 -37.14 6.30
C TRP A 140 -9.99 -35.91 7.09
N SER A 141 -9.27 -34.80 6.92
CA SER A 141 -9.74 -33.52 7.41
C SER A 141 -9.24 -32.37 6.54
N SER A 142 -9.96 -31.24 6.54
CA SER A 142 -9.51 -30.06 5.82
C SER A 142 -8.19 -29.52 6.37
N HIS A 143 -7.52 -28.64 5.62
CA HIS A 143 -6.32 -27.95 6.12
C HIS A 143 -6.63 -27.18 7.42
N TRP A 144 -5.72 -27.24 8.39
CA TRP A 144 -5.90 -26.65 9.73
C TRP A 144 -6.29 -25.17 9.68
N ALA A 145 -5.72 -24.39 8.76
CA ALA A 145 -5.96 -22.95 8.64
C ALA A 145 -7.37 -22.61 8.14
N PHE A 146 -8.05 -23.54 7.45
CA PHE A 146 -9.40 -23.35 6.92
C PHE A 146 -10.48 -23.92 7.83
N LYS A 147 -10.10 -24.58 8.93
CA LYS A 147 -11.04 -25.00 9.96
C LYS A 147 -11.48 -23.78 10.78
N LYS A 148 -12.78 -23.66 11.01
CA LYS A 148 -13.35 -22.71 11.97
C LYS A 148 -12.66 -22.86 13.32
N ILE A 149 -12.26 -21.74 13.91
CA ILE A 149 -11.57 -21.69 15.20
C ILE A 149 -12.50 -22.22 16.29
N LYS A 150 -11.99 -23.14 17.11
CA LYS A 150 -12.65 -23.63 18.33
C LYS A 150 -11.72 -23.34 19.49
N SER A 151 -12.22 -22.74 20.57
CA SER A 151 -11.42 -22.50 21.78
C SER A 151 -10.92 -23.85 22.31
N PRO A 152 -9.60 -24.12 22.28
CA PRO A 152 -9.08 -25.41 22.68
C PRO A 152 -9.12 -25.57 24.20
N TYR A 153 -9.00 -26.81 24.65
CA TYR A 153 -8.85 -27.12 26.07
C TYR A 153 -7.50 -26.59 26.59
N MET A 154 -7.49 -26.09 27.83
CA MET A 154 -6.26 -25.64 28.48
C MET A 154 -5.39 -26.83 28.88
N PRO A 155 -4.17 -26.99 28.33
CA PRO A 155 -3.36 -28.15 28.63
C PRO A 155 -2.96 -28.21 30.10
N GLU A 156 -2.90 -29.42 30.62
CA GLU A 156 -2.27 -29.68 31.91
C GLU A 156 -0.76 -29.54 31.80
N VAL A 157 -0.16 -28.94 32.82
CA VAL A 157 1.30 -28.78 32.93
C VAL A 157 1.71 -29.40 34.26
N HIS A 158 2.76 -30.23 34.23
CA HIS A 158 3.25 -30.94 35.41
C HIS A 158 4.52 -30.30 35.96
N GLY A 159 4.82 -30.56 37.24
CA GLY A 159 6.04 -30.07 37.91
C GLY A 159 6.01 -28.60 38.30
N ASP A 160 7.19 -27.99 38.46
CA ASP A 160 7.38 -26.63 38.99
C ASP A 160 7.33 -25.53 37.91
N ALA A 161 6.57 -25.75 36.83
CA ALA A 161 6.46 -24.78 35.74
C ALA A 161 5.82 -23.46 36.20
N ILE A 162 6.42 -22.33 35.80
CA ILE A 162 5.93 -21.00 36.18
C ILE A 162 4.84 -20.58 35.20
N ILE A 163 3.60 -20.47 35.69
CA ILE A 163 2.43 -20.05 34.91
C ILE A 163 1.95 -18.68 35.40
N ARG A 164 2.09 -17.64 34.57
CA ARG A 164 1.56 -16.29 34.86
C ARG A 164 0.21 -16.06 34.20
N ASN A 165 0.05 -16.55 32.97
CA ASN A 165 -1.20 -16.46 32.23
C ASN A 165 -1.37 -17.70 31.32
N PRO A 166 -2.49 -17.84 30.61
CA PRO A 166 -2.75 -19.01 29.78
C PRO A 166 -1.70 -19.36 28.71
N ILE A 167 -0.99 -18.38 28.13
CA ILE A 167 0.04 -18.63 27.10
C ILE A 167 1.08 -19.62 27.63
N ASP A 168 1.46 -19.45 28.90
CA ASP A 168 2.48 -20.28 29.55
C ASP A 168 2.07 -21.74 29.61
N ARG A 169 0.77 -22.05 29.73
CA ARG A 169 0.31 -23.44 29.77
C ARG A 169 0.59 -24.17 28.47
N PHE A 170 0.28 -23.56 27.33
CA PHE A 170 0.52 -24.15 26.01
C PHE A 170 2.01 -24.30 25.73
N VAL A 171 2.81 -23.29 26.08
CA VAL A 171 4.26 -23.32 25.85
C VAL A 171 4.94 -24.35 26.73
N GLU A 172 4.66 -24.37 28.04
CA GLU A 172 5.30 -25.31 28.96
C GLU A 172 4.89 -26.75 28.67
N SER A 173 3.62 -27.00 28.34
CA SER A 173 3.18 -28.33 27.91
C SER A 173 3.95 -28.80 26.67
N LYS A 174 4.15 -27.92 25.67
CA LYS A 174 4.88 -28.27 24.45
C LYS A 174 6.38 -28.46 24.70
N ALA A 175 7.01 -27.62 25.51
CA ALA A 175 8.41 -27.76 25.89
C ALA A 175 8.66 -29.09 26.62
N GLN A 176 7.77 -29.47 27.56
CA GLN A 176 7.84 -30.76 28.27
C GLN A 176 7.71 -31.96 27.32
N GLN A 177 6.76 -31.92 26.36
CA GLN A 177 6.63 -32.96 25.32
C GLN A 177 7.90 -33.10 24.46
N LYS A 178 8.68 -32.03 24.30
CA LYS A 178 9.95 -32.01 23.55
C LYS A 178 11.17 -32.29 24.43
N GLY A 179 10.98 -32.56 25.71
CA GLY A 179 12.07 -32.84 26.65
C GLY A 179 12.92 -31.60 26.99
N LEU A 180 12.39 -30.40 26.79
CA LEU A 180 13.09 -29.15 27.10
C LEU A 180 12.63 -28.59 28.45
N SER A 181 13.59 -28.13 29.26
CA SER A 181 13.32 -27.38 30.48
C SER A 181 13.37 -25.89 30.19
N SER A 182 12.38 -25.12 30.63
CA SER A 182 12.35 -23.68 30.40
C SER A 182 13.39 -22.92 31.23
N THR A 183 13.93 -21.83 30.68
CA THR A 183 14.82 -20.93 31.43
C THR A 183 14.06 -20.15 32.50
N MET A 184 14.81 -19.65 33.49
CA MET A 184 14.30 -18.73 34.50
C MET A 184 13.93 -17.38 33.88
N GLU A 185 13.21 -16.56 34.65
CA GLU A 185 12.93 -15.17 34.28
C GLU A 185 14.23 -14.35 34.09
N ALA A 186 14.28 -13.52 33.05
CA ALA A 186 15.42 -12.66 32.76
C ALA A 186 15.62 -11.57 33.84
N SER A 187 16.80 -10.95 33.88
CA SER A 187 17.05 -9.84 34.81
C SER A 187 16.10 -8.67 34.55
N ARG A 188 15.83 -7.88 35.59
CA ARG A 188 14.91 -6.73 35.50
C ARG A 188 15.35 -5.71 34.44
N GLU A 189 16.65 -5.46 34.33
CA GLU A 189 17.23 -4.57 33.31
C GLU A 189 16.96 -5.08 31.90
N ARG A 190 17.17 -6.38 31.66
CA ARG A 190 16.93 -6.99 30.35
C ARG A 190 15.44 -6.96 30.00
N LEU A 191 14.58 -7.32 30.95
CA LEU A 191 13.12 -7.26 30.75
C LEU A 191 12.63 -5.85 30.46
N LEU A 192 13.11 -4.85 31.20
CA LEU A 192 12.76 -3.45 30.97
C LEU A 192 13.17 -3.00 29.56
N ARG A 193 14.41 -3.29 29.16
CA ARG A 193 14.90 -2.95 27.83
C ARG A 193 14.10 -3.63 26.73
N ARG A 194 13.86 -4.94 26.88
CA ARG A 194 13.09 -5.77 25.95
C ARG A 194 11.70 -5.19 25.73
N VAL A 195 10.94 -5.00 26.82
CA VAL A 195 9.54 -4.54 26.74
C VAL A 195 9.43 -3.08 26.28
N SER A 196 10.38 -2.21 26.64
CA SER A 196 10.42 -0.83 26.14
C SER A 196 10.60 -0.81 24.62
N LEU A 197 11.58 -1.56 24.10
CA LEU A 197 11.83 -1.65 22.66
C LEU A 197 10.64 -2.30 21.93
N ASP A 198 10.05 -3.34 22.51
CA ASP A 198 8.90 -4.04 21.93
C ASP A 198 7.64 -3.19 21.83
N LEU A 199 7.32 -2.42 22.88
CA LEU A 199 6.09 -1.64 22.93
C LEU A 199 6.24 -0.23 22.37
N THR A 200 7.43 0.37 22.39
CA THR A 200 7.62 1.78 21.98
C THR A 200 8.62 1.97 20.84
N GLY A 201 9.41 0.95 20.53
CA GLY A 201 10.52 1.05 19.58
C GLY A 201 11.72 1.86 20.10
N LEU A 202 11.74 2.23 21.39
CA LEU A 202 12.78 3.04 22.01
C LEU A 202 13.34 2.36 23.28
N PRO A 203 14.62 2.59 23.63
CA PRO A 203 15.14 2.21 24.92
C PRO A 203 14.43 2.98 26.06
N PRO A 204 14.39 2.44 27.29
CA PRO A 204 13.82 3.13 28.44
C PRO A 204 14.65 4.36 28.81
N THR A 205 14.02 5.42 29.30
CA THR A 205 14.77 6.56 29.83
C THR A 205 15.51 6.18 31.13
N PRO A 206 16.56 6.91 31.51
CA PRO A 206 17.25 6.69 32.79
C PRO A 206 16.30 6.76 34.00
N GLU A 207 15.35 7.70 33.99
CA GLU A 207 14.38 7.92 35.07
C GLU A 207 13.42 6.74 35.18
N LEU A 208 12.91 6.25 34.04
CA LEU A 208 12.06 5.06 34.02
C LEU A 208 12.83 3.84 34.52
N SER A 209 14.10 3.71 34.11
CA SER A 209 14.98 2.62 34.56
C SER A 209 15.21 2.67 36.07
N ASP A 210 15.57 3.82 36.62
CA ASP A 210 15.80 3.98 38.06
C ASP A 210 14.52 3.75 38.88
N SER A 211 13.39 4.25 38.41
CA SER A 211 12.09 4.05 39.06
C SER A 211 11.72 2.57 39.08
N PHE A 212 11.77 1.89 37.93
CA PHE A 212 11.42 0.47 37.83
C PHE A 212 12.37 -0.43 38.62
N LEU A 213 13.68 -0.19 38.57
CA LEU A 213 14.65 -1.03 39.29
C LEU A 213 14.55 -0.88 40.81
N LYS A 214 14.08 0.28 41.31
CA LYS A 214 13.81 0.51 42.74
C LYS A 214 12.43 0.01 43.19
N ASP A 215 11.47 -0.14 42.28
CA ASP A 215 10.12 -0.59 42.61
C ASP A 215 10.07 -2.09 42.96
N LYS A 216 9.89 -2.36 44.26
CA LYS A 216 9.78 -3.71 44.84
C LYS A 216 8.34 -4.24 44.86
N HIS A 217 7.36 -3.50 44.36
CA HIS A 217 5.98 -3.96 44.36
C HIS A 217 5.81 -5.22 43.49
N PRO A 218 4.98 -6.20 43.90
CA PRO A 218 4.79 -7.44 43.14
C PRO A 218 4.32 -7.25 41.70
N GLN A 219 3.56 -6.17 41.45
CA GLN A 219 3.04 -5.78 40.12
C GLN A 219 3.86 -4.66 39.45
N ALA A 220 5.11 -4.42 39.86
CA ALA A 220 5.94 -3.36 39.28
C ALA A 220 6.07 -3.51 37.74
N TYR A 221 6.21 -4.74 37.24
CA TYR A 221 6.32 -5.02 35.81
C TYR A 221 5.01 -4.76 35.06
N ASP A 222 3.88 -5.21 35.59
CA ASP A 222 2.56 -4.95 35.01
C ASP A 222 2.27 -3.45 34.87
N ARG A 223 2.58 -2.66 35.92
CA ARG A 223 2.40 -1.20 35.87
C ARG A 223 3.32 -0.52 34.85
N LEU A 224 4.55 -1.03 34.70
CA LEU A 224 5.47 -0.59 33.64
C LEU A 224 4.88 -0.87 32.26
N VAL A 225 4.33 -2.07 32.04
CA VAL A 225 3.69 -2.43 30.77
C VAL A 225 2.51 -1.51 30.49
N ASP A 226 1.64 -1.26 31.47
CA ASP A 226 0.49 -0.36 31.33
C ASP A 226 0.94 1.08 30.98
N GLN A 227 2.02 1.56 31.59
CA GLN A 227 2.62 2.87 31.28
C GLN A 227 3.16 2.93 29.83
N LEU A 228 3.80 1.86 29.35
CA LEU A 228 4.34 1.80 27.99
C LEU A 228 3.22 1.68 26.93
N LEU A 229 2.17 0.91 27.20
CA LEU A 229 0.98 0.81 26.33
C LEU A 229 0.18 2.12 26.24
N ALA A 230 0.23 2.95 27.29
CA ALA A 230 -0.38 4.27 27.31
C ALA A 230 0.45 5.33 26.55
N SER A 231 1.72 5.05 26.24
CA SER A 231 2.58 5.97 25.51
C SER A 231 2.14 6.15 24.06
N GLU A 232 2.21 7.39 23.54
CA GLU A 232 1.98 7.67 22.11
C GLU A 232 3.05 7.03 21.19
N ARG A 233 4.16 6.55 21.77
CA ARG A 233 5.20 5.77 21.06
C ARG A 233 4.73 4.36 20.70
N PHE A 234 3.66 3.88 21.33
CA PHE A 234 3.05 2.59 21.00
C PHE A 234 2.59 2.54 19.55
N GLY A 235 1.81 3.53 19.11
CA GLY A 235 1.28 3.59 17.75
C GLY A 235 2.38 3.70 16.69
N GLU A 236 3.46 4.44 16.96
CA GLU A 236 4.62 4.49 16.07
C GLU A 236 5.28 3.12 15.91
N ARG A 237 5.40 2.35 17.00
CA ARG A 237 5.99 1.00 16.98
C ARG A 237 5.10 0.01 16.22
N MET A 238 3.78 0.04 16.45
CA MET A 238 2.84 -0.84 15.76
C MET A 238 2.73 -0.51 14.27
N ALA A 239 2.84 0.78 13.91
CA ALA A 239 2.80 1.22 12.53
C ALA A 239 4.00 0.71 11.70
N MET A 240 5.21 0.57 12.26
CA MET A 240 6.42 0.20 11.50
C MET A 240 6.21 -1.02 10.58
N ASP A 241 5.73 -2.13 11.14
CA ASP A 241 5.48 -3.36 10.39
C ASP A 241 4.24 -3.24 9.49
N TRP A 242 3.20 -2.52 9.96
CA TRP A 242 2.00 -2.28 9.15
C TRP A 242 2.28 -1.51 7.86
N LEU A 243 3.20 -0.55 7.90
CA LEU A 243 3.59 0.22 6.73
C LEU A 243 4.30 -0.64 5.67
N ASP A 244 4.93 -1.77 6.05
CA ASP A 244 5.54 -2.69 5.07
C ASP A 244 4.45 -3.43 4.30
N ILE A 245 3.47 -3.94 5.04
CA ILE A 245 2.27 -4.59 4.48
C ILE A 245 1.51 -3.62 3.58
N ALA A 246 1.31 -2.39 4.02
CA ALA A 246 0.61 -1.39 3.24
C ALA A 246 1.41 -0.82 2.06
N ARG A 247 2.71 -1.16 1.95
CA ARG A 247 3.64 -0.57 0.97
C ARG A 247 3.70 0.94 1.07
N PHE A 248 3.64 1.53 2.26
CA PHE A 248 3.67 2.98 2.38
C PHE A 248 4.97 3.57 1.82
N ALA A 249 4.85 4.59 0.97
CA ALA A 249 5.98 5.36 0.47
C ALA A 249 5.55 6.81 0.17
N ASP A 250 6.52 7.73 0.09
CA ASP A 250 6.28 9.13 -0.22
C ASP A 250 6.33 9.41 -1.73
N THR A 251 6.37 8.37 -2.56
CA THR A 251 6.46 8.45 -4.02
C THR A 251 5.68 7.34 -4.74
N TYR A 252 5.34 7.56 -6.01
CA TYR A 252 4.52 6.64 -6.82
C TYR A 252 5.24 5.38 -7.30
N GLY A 253 6.57 5.39 -7.44
CA GLY A 253 7.37 4.31 -7.99
C GLY A 253 7.56 4.37 -9.50
N TYR A 254 7.89 3.22 -10.11
CA TYR A 254 8.14 3.08 -11.54
C TYR A 254 9.24 4.04 -12.06
N GLN A 255 9.29 4.30 -13.37
CA GLN A 255 10.38 5.03 -14.03
C GLN A 255 10.54 6.50 -13.58
N SER A 256 9.45 7.19 -13.26
CA SER A 256 9.50 8.64 -12.92
C SER A 256 9.51 8.91 -11.42
N ASP A 257 8.90 8.03 -10.62
CA ASP A 257 8.88 8.04 -9.15
C ASP A 257 8.69 9.43 -8.50
N ARG A 258 7.61 10.13 -8.89
CA ARG A 258 7.25 11.46 -8.37
C ARG A 258 6.70 11.37 -6.95
N PHE A 259 6.72 12.51 -6.25
CA PHE A 259 6.16 12.65 -4.90
C PHE A 259 4.68 12.27 -4.85
N ASN A 260 4.30 11.57 -3.79
CA ASN A 260 2.93 11.16 -3.47
C ASN A 260 2.61 11.55 -2.01
N HIS A 261 1.52 12.29 -1.80
CA HIS A 261 1.18 12.89 -0.51
C HIS A 261 0.43 11.91 0.42
N MET A 262 1.08 10.83 0.84
CA MET A 262 0.43 9.76 1.63
C MET A 262 0.69 9.80 3.14
N TRP A 263 1.60 10.65 3.62
CA TRP A 263 1.92 10.72 5.05
C TRP A 263 0.72 11.01 5.98
N PRO A 264 -0.37 11.71 5.59
CA PRO A 264 -1.55 11.84 6.45
C PRO A 264 -2.20 10.49 6.78
N TRP A 265 -2.16 9.53 5.86
CA TRP A 265 -2.65 8.17 6.11
C TRP A 265 -1.73 7.41 7.08
N ARG A 266 -0.41 7.57 6.98
CA ARG A 266 0.53 7.01 7.96
C ARG A 266 0.23 7.52 9.37
N ASP A 267 -0.04 8.82 9.51
CA ASP A 267 -0.38 9.42 10.80
C ASP A 267 -1.73 8.89 11.32
N TRP A 268 -2.70 8.66 10.43
CA TRP A 268 -3.94 7.97 10.79
C TRP A 268 -3.69 6.56 11.35
N VAL A 269 -2.79 5.77 10.75
CA VAL A 269 -2.41 4.43 11.26
C VAL A 269 -1.81 4.54 12.67
N ILE A 270 -0.87 5.46 12.88
CA ILE A 270 -0.25 5.69 14.20
C ILE A 270 -1.31 6.03 15.24
N ASN A 271 -2.21 6.96 14.90
CA ASN A 271 -3.28 7.39 15.79
C ASN A 271 -4.30 6.28 16.06
N ALA A 272 -4.62 5.45 15.06
CA ALA A 272 -5.52 4.31 15.20
C ALA A 272 -5.01 3.30 16.24
N PHE A 273 -3.72 2.96 16.22
CA PHE A 273 -3.12 2.11 17.26
C PHE A 273 -3.03 2.81 18.62
N ASN A 274 -2.69 4.10 18.67
CA ASN A 274 -2.60 4.85 19.93
C ASN A 274 -3.95 4.95 20.65
N ARG A 275 -5.03 5.22 19.92
CA ARG A 275 -6.41 5.22 20.46
C ARG A 275 -6.98 3.82 20.68
N ASN A 276 -6.22 2.77 20.33
CA ASN A 276 -6.63 1.38 20.41
C ASN A 276 -7.94 1.13 19.65
N LEU A 277 -8.04 1.65 18.43
CA LEU A 277 -9.17 1.36 17.54
C LEU A 277 -9.32 -0.17 17.43
N PRO A 278 -10.49 -0.76 17.73
CA PRO A 278 -10.71 -2.19 17.59
C PRO A 278 -10.25 -2.67 16.21
N TYR A 279 -9.48 -3.77 16.17
CA TYR A 279 -8.79 -4.15 14.94
C TYR A 279 -9.73 -4.54 13.80
N ASP A 280 -10.92 -5.06 14.09
CA ASP A 280 -12.00 -5.24 13.12
C ASP A 280 -12.46 -3.92 12.48
N GLN A 281 -12.56 -2.86 13.28
CA GLN A 281 -12.87 -1.51 12.78
C GLN A 281 -11.68 -0.92 12.01
N PHE A 282 -10.44 -1.18 12.45
CA PHE A 282 -9.24 -0.79 11.72
C PHE A 282 -9.18 -1.45 10.32
N ILE A 283 -9.55 -2.73 10.21
CA ILE A 283 -9.72 -3.42 8.91
C ILE A 283 -10.85 -2.76 8.14
N THR A 284 -12.03 -2.63 8.75
CA THR A 284 -13.25 -2.15 8.07
C THR A 284 -13.08 -0.75 7.49
N GLN A 285 -12.47 0.17 8.23
CA GLN A 285 -12.22 1.54 7.76
C GLN A 285 -11.23 1.57 6.59
N GLN A 286 -10.16 0.75 6.62
CA GLN A 286 -9.21 0.67 5.51
C GLN A 286 -9.80 -0.01 4.25
N MET A 287 -10.68 -0.99 4.44
CA MET A 287 -11.33 -1.69 3.34
C MET A 287 -12.43 -0.85 2.70
N ALA A 288 -13.24 -0.14 3.50
CA ALA A 288 -14.54 0.39 3.07
C ALA A 288 -15.02 1.65 3.83
N GLY A 289 -14.12 2.42 4.45
CA GLY A 289 -14.50 3.61 5.22
C GLY A 289 -15.22 4.70 4.43
N ASP A 290 -15.12 4.69 3.10
CA ASP A 290 -15.87 5.55 2.16
C ASP A 290 -17.30 5.05 1.84
N LEU A 291 -17.60 3.79 2.17
CA LEU A 291 -18.89 3.13 2.00
C LEU A 291 -19.69 3.01 3.31
N MET A 292 -19.11 3.42 4.44
CA MET A 292 -19.80 3.43 5.74
C MET A 292 -20.92 4.48 5.77
N GLU A 293 -22.00 4.19 6.51
CA GLU A 293 -23.14 5.09 6.66
C GLU A 293 -22.75 6.40 7.36
N ASN A 294 -22.00 6.30 8.47
CA ASN A 294 -21.50 7.44 9.24
C ASN A 294 -20.07 7.82 8.84
N LYS A 295 -19.77 7.83 7.54
CA LYS A 295 -18.42 8.16 7.07
C LYS A 295 -18.04 9.61 7.37
N ASP A 296 -16.78 9.82 7.69
CA ASP A 296 -16.18 11.13 7.93
C ASP A 296 -14.80 11.24 7.24
N GLN A 297 -14.06 12.31 7.53
CA GLN A 297 -12.73 12.52 6.94
C GLN A 297 -11.74 11.43 7.34
N GLU A 298 -11.81 10.90 8.56
CA GLU A 298 -10.89 9.87 9.04
C GLU A 298 -11.22 8.50 8.44
N THR A 299 -12.50 8.13 8.35
CA THR A 299 -12.89 6.83 7.77
C THR A 299 -12.59 6.80 6.28
N VAL A 300 -12.82 7.89 5.53
CA VAL A 300 -12.46 7.96 4.10
C VAL A 300 -10.94 7.95 3.94
N LEU A 301 -10.20 8.72 4.76
CA LEU A 301 -8.73 8.73 4.76
C LEU A 301 -8.16 7.32 4.94
N ALA A 302 -8.72 6.50 5.84
CA ALA A 302 -8.27 5.13 6.09
C ALA A 302 -8.18 4.27 4.80
N THR A 303 -9.09 4.50 3.85
CA THR A 303 -9.15 3.75 2.58
C THR A 303 -7.95 3.97 1.66
N ALA A 304 -7.13 5.00 1.94
CA ALA A 304 -5.87 5.25 1.25
C ALA A 304 -4.88 4.06 1.37
N PHE A 305 -5.12 3.11 2.28
CA PHE A 305 -4.47 1.80 2.33
C PHE A 305 -4.41 1.12 0.95
N HIS A 306 -5.52 1.08 0.21
CA HIS A 306 -5.63 0.50 -1.13
C HIS A 306 -5.17 1.44 -2.26
N ARG A 307 -4.60 2.60 -1.92
CA ARG A 307 -4.04 3.60 -2.85
C ARG A 307 -2.52 3.75 -2.71
N ASN A 308 -1.89 2.98 -1.81
CA ASN A 308 -0.44 2.98 -1.63
C ASN A 308 0.33 2.20 -2.71
N HIS A 309 -0.34 1.41 -3.57
CA HIS A 309 0.33 0.66 -4.64
C HIS A 309 1.09 1.57 -5.61
N ARG A 310 2.07 1.01 -6.31
CA ARG A 310 2.82 1.77 -7.32
C ARG A 310 1.88 2.24 -8.43
N GLN A 311 2.16 3.40 -9.02
CA GLN A 311 1.44 3.90 -10.19
C GLN A 311 2.41 4.41 -11.24
N THR A 312 2.05 4.28 -12.52
CA THR A 312 2.87 4.76 -13.64
C THR A 312 2.31 6.04 -14.27
N ASN A 313 3.19 6.76 -14.97
CA ASN A 313 2.87 7.86 -15.87
C ASN A 313 3.58 7.70 -17.23
N GLU A 314 3.97 6.46 -17.56
CA GLU A 314 4.74 6.18 -18.78
C GLU A 314 3.92 6.46 -20.04
N GLY A 315 4.60 6.88 -21.10
CA GLY A 315 3.95 7.05 -22.39
C GLY A 315 3.62 5.73 -23.05
N GLY A 316 2.40 5.64 -23.60
CA GLY A 316 1.94 4.42 -24.25
C GLY A 316 1.41 3.36 -23.30
N SER A 317 1.31 3.66 -22.00
CA SER A 317 0.62 2.79 -21.04
C SER A 317 -0.85 2.61 -21.42
N THR A 318 -1.33 1.37 -21.34
CA THR A 318 -2.74 1.05 -21.58
C THR A 318 -3.50 1.18 -20.27
N ASN A 319 -4.46 2.12 -20.19
CA ASN A 319 -5.26 2.34 -18.97
C ASN A 319 -5.87 1.06 -18.40
N GLU A 320 -6.39 0.20 -19.28
CA GLU A 320 -7.04 -1.06 -18.89
C GLU A 320 -6.07 -2.06 -18.26
N GLU A 321 -4.85 -2.15 -18.79
CA GLU A 321 -3.77 -2.99 -18.24
C GLU A 321 -3.45 -2.57 -16.80
N PHE A 322 -3.15 -1.28 -16.59
CA PHE A 322 -2.79 -0.79 -15.26
C PHE A 322 -3.95 -0.84 -14.27
N ARG A 323 -5.18 -0.64 -14.74
CA ARG A 323 -6.38 -0.83 -13.93
C ARG A 323 -6.50 -2.29 -13.44
N VAL A 324 -6.24 -3.27 -14.31
CA VAL A 324 -6.20 -4.69 -13.94
C VAL A 324 -5.05 -4.97 -12.96
N GLU A 325 -3.85 -4.45 -13.22
CA GLU A 325 -2.70 -4.64 -12.32
C GLU A 325 -2.94 -4.03 -10.93
N TYR A 326 -3.57 -2.86 -10.83
CA TYR A 326 -3.83 -2.22 -9.54
C TYR A 326 -4.89 -2.96 -8.73
N ASN A 327 -5.92 -3.51 -9.38
CA ASN A 327 -6.88 -4.36 -8.71
C ASN A 327 -6.26 -5.70 -8.27
N ALA A 328 -5.37 -6.27 -9.09
CA ALA A 328 -4.59 -7.46 -8.72
C ALA A 328 -3.71 -7.18 -7.51
N ASP A 329 -3.02 -6.02 -7.45
CA ASP A 329 -2.25 -5.61 -6.28
C ASP A 329 -3.13 -5.45 -5.03
N ARG A 330 -4.28 -4.76 -5.13
CA ARG A 330 -5.22 -4.62 -3.99
C ARG A 330 -5.70 -5.96 -3.46
N LEU A 331 -6.02 -6.90 -4.35
CA LEU A 331 -6.39 -8.27 -3.97
C LEU A 331 -5.21 -8.99 -3.29
N LYS A 332 -4.02 -8.99 -3.89
CA LYS A 332 -2.79 -9.54 -3.30
C LYS A 332 -2.55 -8.99 -1.89
N THR A 333 -2.67 -7.67 -1.74
CA THR A 333 -2.55 -7.00 -0.43
C THR A 333 -3.56 -7.53 0.56
N THR A 334 -4.83 -7.63 0.16
CA THR A 334 -5.92 -8.02 1.05
C THR A 334 -5.73 -9.46 1.51
N ALA A 335 -5.40 -10.35 0.57
CA ALA A 335 -5.11 -11.75 0.83
C ALA A 335 -3.90 -11.90 1.77
N LEU A 336 -2.78 -11.24 1.46
CA LEU A 336 -1.60 -11.31 2.30
C LEU A 336 -1.87 -10.65 3.67
N ALA A 337 -2.37 -9.42 3.72
CA ALA A 337 -2.58 -8.64 4.94
C ALA A 337 -3.64 -9.23 5.88
N PHE A 338 -4.72 -9.84 5.38
CA PHE A 338 -5.82 -10.24 6.26
C PHE A 338 -6.10 -11.74 6.26
N LEU A 339 -5.60 -12.49 5.28
CA LEU A 339 -5.79 -13.94 5.19
C LEU A 339 -4.48 -14.72 5.32
N GLY A 340 -3.33 -14.06 5.14
CA GLY A 340 -2.02 -14.73 5.12
C GLY A 340 -1.97 -15.78 4.01
N LEU A 341 -2.59 -15.51 2.86
CA LEU A 341 -2.63 -16.44 1.73
C LEU A 341 -1.97 -15.82 0.50
N THR A 342 -1.33 -16.68 -0.29
CA THR A 342 -0.91 -16.35 -1.65
C THR A 342 -2.02 -16.75 -2.62
N MET A 343 -2.58 -15.78 -3.34
CA MET A 343 -3.68 -16.00 -4.29
C MET A 343 -3.25 -15.75 -5.73
N GLU A 344 -2.02 -15.27 -5.95
CA GLU A 344 -1.54 -14.76 -7.23
C GLU A 344 -1.45 -15.84 -8.31
N CYS A 345 -1.20 -17.10 -7.94
CA CYS A 345 -1.28 -18.21 -8.89
C CYS A 345 -2.69 -18.35 -9.49
N ALA A 346 -3.72 -18.07 -8.68
CA ALA A 346 -5.11 -18.15 -9.12
C ALA A 346 -5.51 -17.07 -10.14
N ARG A 347 -4.60 -16.14 -10.46
CA ARG A 347 -4.81 -15.12 -11.51
C ARG A 347 -4.90 -15.77 -12.89
N CYS A 348 -4.09 -16.79 -13.16
CA CYS A 348 -3.91 -17.34 -14.50
C CYS A 348 -4.58 -18.71 -14.70
N HIS A 349 -4.69 -19.50 -13.64
CA HIS A 349 -5.28 -20.84 -13.60
C HIS A 349 -5.85 -21.11 -12.19
N ASP A 350 -6.41 -22.28 -11.90
CA ASP A 350 -6.79 -22.62 -10.51
C ASP A 350 -5.54 -22.72 -9.62
N HIS A 351 -5.62 -22.31 -8.36
CA HIS A 351 -4.46 -22.34 -7.47
C HIS A 351 -3.87 -23.75 -7.37
N LYS A 352 -2.54 -23.86 -7.41
CA LYS A 352 -1.87 -25.16 -7.55
C LYS A 352 -2.03 -26.09 -6.33
N TYR A 353 -2.18 -25.53 -5.13
CA TYR A 353 -2.18 -26.29 -3.87
C TYR A 353 -3.41 -26.05 -3.01
N ASP A 354 -3.74 -24.78 -2.76
CA ASP A 354 -4.93 -24.37 -1.99
C ASP A 354 -6.25 -24.41 -2.78
N PRO A 355 -7.39 -24.58 -2.09
CA PRO A 355 -8.71 -24.75 -2.70
C PRO A 355 -9.31 -23.42 -3.20
N ILE A 356 -8.56 -22.71 -4.05
CA ILE A 356 -8.91 -21.40 -4.60
C ILE A 356 -8.96 -21.54 -6.12
N SER A 357 -10.14 -21.44 -6.70
CA SER A 357 -10.29 -21.44 -8.15
C SER A 357 -9.92 -20.09 -8.75
N GLN A 358 -9.66 -20.06 -10.06
CA GLN A 358 -9.53 -18.81 -10.80
C GLN A 358 -10.81 -17.96 -10.69
N ALA A 359 -11.98 -18.61 -10.66
CA ALA A 359 -13.25 -17.92 -10.46
C ALA A 359 -13.33 -17.23 -9.08
N ASP A 360 -12.81 -17.87 -8.02
CA ASP A 360 -12.74 -17.26 -6.69
C ASP A 360 -11.82 -16.03 -6.69
N TYR A 361 -10.67 -16.11 -7.36
CA TYR A 361 -9.75 -14.98 -7.51
C TYR A 361 -10.44 -13.77 -8.16
N TYR A 362 -11.10 -13.96 -9.31
CA TYR A 362 -11.78 -12.85 -9.99
C TYR A 362 -13.06 -12.38 -9.27
N SER A 363 -13.70 -13.25 -8.49
CA SER A 363 -14.82 -12.85 -7.63
C SER A 363 -14.35 -11.96 -6.48
N MET A 364 -13.17 -12.23 -5.90
CA MET A 364 -12.57 -11.32 -4.92
C MET A 364 -12.03 -10.04 -5.58
N PHE A 365 -11.45 -10.13 -6.77
CA PHE A 365 -11.00 -8.98 -7.57
C PHE A 365 -12.16 -8.00 -7.83
N ALA A 366 -13.37 -8.51 -8.06
CA ALA A 366 -14.56 -7.72 -8.36
C ALA A 366 -14.89 -6.69 -7.27
N PHE A 367 -14.53 -6.95 -6.00
CA PHE A 367 -14.72 -5.98 -4.92
C PHE A 367 -13.91 -4.68 -5.10
N PHE A 368 -12.80 -4.70 -5.84
CA PHE A 368 -11.97 -3.51 -6.09
C PHE A 368 -12.21 -2.91 -7.48
N ASN A 369 -12.87 -3.66 -8.36
CA ASN A 369 -13.04 -3.34 -9.77
C ASN A 369 -13.94 -2.12 -10.04
N SER A 370 -14.66 -1.66 -9.03
CA SER A 370 -15.55 -0.50 -9.03
C SER A 370 -14.83 0.85 -8.83
N THR A 371 -13.54 0.88 -8.51
CA THR A 371 -12.82 2.15 -8.27
C THR A 371 -12.81 3.06 -9.50
N ASP A 372 -13.18 4.35 -9.36
CA ASP A 372 -13.26 5.32 -10.46
C ASP A 372 -11.90 5.91 -10.85
N GLU A 373 -11.05 5.08 -11.44
CA GLU A 373 -9.69 5.43 -11.85
C GLU A 373 -9.33 4.93 -13.26
N SER A 374 -8.33 5.57 -13.85
CA SER A 374 -7.75 5.26 -15.16
C SER A 374 -6.44 4.47 -15.10
N GLY A 375 -5.89 4.26 -13.90
CA GLY A 375 -4.66 3.51 -13.71
C GLY A 375 -3.37 4.30 -13.92
N LEU A 376 -3.41 5.64 -13.99
CA LEU A 376 -2.23 6.47 -14.27
C LEU A 376 -2.21 7.73 -13.39
N TYR A 377 -1.01 8.28 -13.17
CA TYR A 377 -0.84 9.61 -12.57
C TYR A 377 -0.29 10.64 -13.57
N SER A 378 -0.45 11.93 -13.27
CA SER A 378 -0.08 12.99 -14.22
C SER A 378 1.43 13.16 -14.37
N HIS A 379 1.89 13.32 -15.62
CA HIS A 379 3.25 13.77 -15.90
C HIS A 379 3.40 15.29 -15.85
N PHE A 380 2.35 16.03 -16.24
CA PHE A 380 2.42 17.47 -16.50
C PHE A 380 1.96 18.35 -15.34
N THR A 381 1.26 17.78 -14.36
CA THR A 381 0.67 18.49 -13.21
C THR A 381 0.96 17.75 -11.91
N ASP A 382 0.71 18.41 -10.78
CA ASP A 382 0.69 17.79 -9.44
C ASP A 382 -0.73 17.37 -9.03
N ALA A 383 -1.66 17.24 -9.99
CA ALA A 383 -3.02 16.80 -9.72
C ALA A 383 -3.00 15.36 -9.16
N ILE A 384 -3.75 15.15 -8.08
CA ILE A 384 -3.80 13.87 -7.38
C ILE A 384 -4.73 12.92 -8.14
N PRO A 385 -4.34 11.66 -8.42
CA PRO A 385 -5.19 10.72 -9.12
C PRO A 385 -6.51 10.46 -8.40
N SER A 386 -7.62 10.56 -9.14
CA SER A 386 -8.95 10.27 -8.61
C SER A 386 -9.13 8.77 -8.29
N PRO A 387 -10.02 8.40 -7.36
CA PRO A 387 -10.75 9.28 -6.44
C PRO A 387 -9.86 9.95 -5.38
N THR A 388 -10.21 11.18 -5.02
CA THR A 388 -9.50 11.93 -3.97
C THR A 388 -10.42 12.24 -2.80
N HIS A 389 -9.81 12.57 -1.68
CA HIS A 389 -10.49 13.06 -0.49
C HIS A 389 -9.83 14.35 0.01
N PHE A 390 -10.66 15.29 0.44
CA PHE A 390 -10.22 16.56 0.99
C PHE A 390 -9.78 16.42 2.44
N LEU A 391 -8.62 16.98 2.77
CA LEU A 391 -8.11 17.07 4.14
C LEU A 391 -8.34 18.48 4.66
N TYR A 392 -9.59 18.77 5.06
CA TYR A 392 -9.97 20.08 5.60
C TYR A 392 -9.26 20.36 6.93
N ARG A 393 -8.86 21.63 7.11
CA ARG A 393 -8.28 22.18 8.33
C ARG A 393 -8.89 23.54 8.63
N ASP A 394 -8.70 24.07 9.84
CA ASP A 394 -8.98 25.48 10.17
C ASP A 394 -10.38 25.98 9.77
N GLY A 395 -11.41 25.14 9.93
CA GLY A 395 -12.80 25.46 9.58
C GLY A 395 -13.12 25.49 8.08
N GLN A 396 -12.21 25.06 7.21
CA GLN A 396 -12.42 25.03 5.76
C GLN A 396 -13.66 24.21 5.35
N GLN A 397 -13.96 23.11 6.05
CA GLN A 397 -15.13 22.27 5.75
C GLN A 397 -16.44 23.03 5.93
N ALA A 398 -16.59 23.79 7.04
CA ALA A 398 -17.77 24.60 7.28
C ALA A 398 -17.91 25.70 6.21
N LYS A 399 -16.83 26.44 5.92
CA LYS A 399 -16.83 27.46 4.86
C LYS A 399 -17.22 26.90 3.49
N HIS A 400 -16.72 25.71 3.16
CA HIS A 400 -17.06 25.05 1.91
C HIS A 400 -18.53 24.63 1.88
N SER A 401 -19.06 24.13 3.00
CA SER A 401 -20.49 23.82 3.14
C SER A 401 -21.36 25.07 3.00
N ASP A 402 -20.96 26.20 3.60
CA ASP A 402 -21.67 27.47 3.52
C ASP A 402 -21.71 27.99 2.07
N LEU A 403 -20.57 27.96 1.36
CA LEU A 403 -20.51 28.35 -0.05
C LEU A 403 -21.36 27.44 -0.95
N LYS A 404 -21.36 26.13 -0.69
CA LYS A 404 -22.24 25.20 -1.42
C LYS A 404 -23.72 25.47 -1.15
N GLY A 405 -24.08 25.76 0.10
CA GLY A 405 -25.43 26.15 0.47
C GLY A 405 -25.87 27.44 -0.22
N GLU A 406 -24.97 28.42 -0.30
CA GLU A 406 -25.22 29.67 -1.02
C GLU A 406 -25.40 29.45 -2.53
N ILE A 407 -24.54 28.65 -3.16
CA ILE A 407 -24.68 28.27 -4.57
C ILE A 407 -26.04 27.59 -4.81
N GLN A 408 -26.42 26.62 -3.97
CA GLN A 408 -27.69 25.91 -4.10
C GLN A 408 -28.90 26.85 -3.93
N ARG A 409 -28.81 27.82 -3.01
CA ARG A 409 -29.84 28.84 -2.79
C ARG A 409 -29.99 29.73 -4.02
N LEU A 410 -28.88 30.20 -4.59
CA LEU A 410 -28.87 31.01 -5.81
C LEU A 410 -29.41 30.22 -7.01
N GLU A 411 -29.02 28.95 -7.18
CA GLU A 411 -29.57 28.06 -8.21
C GLU A 411 -31.10 27.88 -8.04
N SER A 412 -31.60 27.72 -6.81
CA SER A 412 -33.05 27.64 -6.55
C SER A 412 -33.80 28.96 -6.82
N MET A 413 -33.13 30.10 -6.61
CA MET A 413 -33.68 31.41 -6.98
C MET A 413 -33.76 31.58 -8.50
N GLU A 414 -32.84 30.98 -9.25
CA GLU A 414 -32.84 31.01 -10.71
C GLU A 414 -34.15 30.45 -11.26
N ASP A 415 -34.55 29.25 -10.82
CA ASP A 415 -35.81 28.62 -11.24
C ASP A 415 -37.02 29.53 -10.96
N THR A 416 -37.02 30.19 -9.81
CA THR A 416 -38.10 31.11 -9.41
C THR A 416 -38.11 32.37 -10.27
N ILE A 417 -36.93 32.95 -10.52
CA ILE A 417 -36.78 34.15 -11.35
C ILE A 417 -37.23 33.84 -12.78
N ARG A 418 -36.78 32.71 -13.36
CA ARG A 418 -37.18 32.26 -14.69
C ARG A 418 -38.69 32.11 -14.78
N LYS A 419 -39.32 31.40 -13.85
CA LYS A 419 -40.79 31.25 -13.85
C LYS A 419 -41.54 32.59 -13.79
N ASN A 420 -41.09 33.52 -12.95
CA ASN A 420 -41.72 34.84 -12.81
C ASN A 420 -41.48 35.75 -14.04
N ALA A 421 -40.45 35.47 -14.82
CA ALA A 421 -40.07 36.22 -16.01
C ALA A 421 -40.88 35.84 -17.27
N GLU A 422 -41.57 34.69 -17.29
CA GLU A 422 -42.29 34.20 -18.48
C GLU A 422 -43.31 35.19 -19.02
N GLU A 423 -44.13 35.80 -18.15
CA GLU A 423 -45.13 36.79 -18.57
C GLU A 423 -44.49 38.09 -19.11
N ALA A 424 -43.35 38.50 -18.53
CA ALA A 424 -42.61 39.66 -18.99
C ALA A 424 -41.95 39.41 -20.36
N PHE A 425 -41.36 38.23 -20.55
CA PHE A 425 -40.82 37.79 -21.82
C PHE A 425 -41.89 37.74 -22.91
N ASN A 426 -43.06 37.13 -22.62
CA ASN A 426 -44.15 37.03 -23.58
C ASN A 426 -44.66 38.40 -24.05
N ARG A 427 -44.62 39.43 -23.20
CA ARG A 427 -44.91 40.82 -23.58
C ARG A 427 -43.79 41.40 -24.44
N TRP A 428 -42.55 41.30 -23.99
CA TRP A 428 -41.38 41.77 -24.72
C TRP A 428 -41.28 41.17 -26.13
N TRP A 429 -41.52 39.87 -26.27
CA TRP A 429 -41.49 39.14 -27.55
C TRP A 429 -42.46 39.70 -28.59
N LYS A 430 -43.66 40.12 -28.15
CA LYS A 430 -44.68 40.72 -29.03
C LYS A 430 -44.38 42.17 -29.39
N GLU A 431 -43.75 42.91 -28.48
CA GLU A 431 -43.48 44.35 -28.63
C GLU A 431 -42.20 44.62 -29.43
N ASN A 432 -41.34 43.63 -29.65
CA ASN A 432 -40.04 43.78 -30.32
C ASN A 432 -39.89 42.87 -31.57
N PRO A 433 -40.72 43.07 -32.62
CA PRO A 433 -40.75 42.25 -33.86
C PRO A 433 -39.48 42.34 -34.74
N GLU A 434 -38.51 43.17 -34.36
CA GLU A 434 -37.22 43.35 -35.06
C GLU A 434 -36.01 43.24 -34.12
N ALA A 435 -36.13 42.49 -33.00
CA ALA A 435 -35.01 42.28 -32.08
C ALA A 435 -33.88 41.50 -32.77
N GLY A 436 -32.86 42.21 -33.26
CA GLY A 436 -31.64 41.62 -33.82
C GLY A 436 -30.74 41.03 -32.74
N ILE A 437 -29.92 40.05 -33.14
CA ILE A 437 -28.89 39.46 -32.28
C ILE A 437 -27.53 39.90 -32.80
N ASP A 438 -26.67 40.39 -31.92
CA ASP A 438 -25.26 40.62 -32.21
C ASP A 438 -24.53 39.25 -32.21
N PRO A 439 -24.05 38.75 -33.37
CA PRO A 439 -23.36 37.46 -33.45
C PRO A 439 -21.93 37.51 -32.89
N ASP A 440 -21.39 38.69 -32.60
CA ASP A 440 -20.03 38.93 -32.14
C ASP A 440 -19.99 39.39 -30.67
N ILE A 441 -21.10 39.25 -29.94
CA ILE A 441 -21.21 39.65 -28.54
C ILE A 441 -20.22 38.88 -27.64
N ASN A 442 -19.39 39.64 -26.93
CA ASN A 442 -18.26 39.16 -26.12
C ASN A 442 -17.37 38.12 -26.84
N LEU A 443 -17.17 38.32 -28.14
CA LEU A 443 -16.24 37.55 -28.96
C LEU A 443 -14.81 37.88 -28.55
N THR A 444 -14.03 36.86 -28.20
CA THR A 444 -12.62 36.99 -27.77
C THR A 444 -11.64 36.37 -28.77
N GLY A 445 -12.13 35.50 -29.64
CA GLY A 445 -11.38 34.91 -30.74
C GLY A 445 -12.24 34.72 -31.98
N TYR A 446 -11.77 35.20 -33.13
CA TYR A 446 -12.36 34.90 -34.45
C TYR A 446 -11.26 34.68 -35.48
N PHE A 447 -11.23 33.49 -36.05
CA PHE A 447 -10.24 33.05 -37.04
C PHE A 447 -10.95 32.50 -38.28
N ASN A 448 -10.92 33.27 -39.37
CA ASN A 448 -11.44 32.87 -40.70
C ASN A 448 -10.47 31.96 -41.48
N PHE A 449 -9.23 31.82 -41.00
CA PHE A 449 -8.15 31.06 -41.65
C PHE A 449 -7.78 31.48 -43.09
N GLU A 450 -8.17 32.70 -43.48
CA GLU A 450 -7.78 33.34 -44.74
C GLU A 450 -6.65 34.34 -44.52
N ASP A 451 -6.80 35.19 -43.50
CA ASP A 451 -5.92 36.30 -43.21
C ASP A 451 -4.69 35.85 -42.43
N LYS A 452 -3.58 35.59 -43.13
CA LYS A 452 -2.33 35.12 -42.55
C LYS A 452 -1.22 36.17 -42.65
N THR A 453 -0.65 36.54 -41.51
CA THR A 453 0.56 37.37 -41.42
C THR A 453 1.80 36.50 -41.17
N LYS A 454 2.97 37.13 -41.01
CA LYS A 454 4.20 36.42 -40.58
C LYS A 454 4.08 35.81 -39.17
N GLU A 455 3.15 36.31 -38.36
CA GLU A 455 2.94 35.87 -36.97
C GLU A 455 1.93 34.72 -36.86
N GLY A 456 1.08 34.51 -37.88
CA GLY A 456 0.05 33.49 -37.89
C GLY A 456 -1.24 33.94 -38.55
N TYR A 457 -2.34 33.21 -38.33
CA TYR A 457 -3.68 33.64 -38.74
C TYR A 457 -4.19 34.74 -37.81
N VAL A 458 -4.76 35.81 -38.35
CA VAL A 458 -5.23 36.97 -37.60
C VAL A 458 -6.41 36.60 -36.70
N ASN A 459 -6.40 37.10 -35.46
CA ASN A 459 -7.60 37.13 -34.63
C ASN A 459 -8.38 38.42 -34.92
N HIS A 460 -9.54 38.29 -35.55
CA HIS A 460 -10.39 39.44 -35.91
C HIS A 460 -11.14 40.05 -34.72
N ALA A 461 -11.17 39.35 -33.57
CA ALA A 461 -11.80 39.83 -32.34
C ALA A 461 -10.84 40.58 -31.42
N LYS A 462 -9.52 40.47 -31.63
CA LYS A 462 -8.50 41.05 -30.75
C LYS A 462 -7.30 41.54 -31.54
N GLU A 463 -7.06 42.85 -31.49
CA GLU A 463 -5.92 43.47 -32.18
C GLU A 463 -4.57 42.88 -31.74
N ASN A 464 -3.65 42.76 -32.71
CA ASN A 464 -2.29 42.26 -32.51
C ASN A 464 -2.22 40.86 -31.87
N HIS A 465 -3.23 40.03 -32.12
CA HIS A 465 -3.29 38.65 -31.68
C HIS A 465 -3.41 37.70 -32.88
N HIS A 466 -2.69 36.57 -32.83
CA HIS A 466 -2.61 35.62 -33.94
C HIS A 466 -2.64 34.17 -33.46
N ALA A 467 -3.22 33.29 -34.28
CA ALA A 467 -3.08 31.85 -34.15
C ALA A 467 -1.80 31.38 -34.86
N LYS A 468 -0.86 30.84 -34.09
CA LYS A 468 0.42 30.32 -34.59
C LYS A 468 0.23 28.96 -35.25
N VAL A 469 1.04 28.69 -36.25
CA VAL A 469 0.93 27.47 -37.05
C VAL A 469 2.14 26.57 -36.82
N SER A 470 1.89 25.29 -36.56
CA SER A 470 2.92 24.24 -36.53
C SER A 470 2.69 23.31 -37.72
N ASP A 471 3.73 23.13 -38.56
CA ASP A 471 3.72 22.27 -39.75
C ASP A 471 2.64 22.55 -40.81
N ASN A 472 2.12 23.78 -40.84
CA ASN A 472 1.22 24.37 -41.86
C ASN A 472 0.15 23.41 -42.44
N PRO A 473 -1.05 23.37 -41.84
CA PRO A 473 -2.21 22.74 -42.45
C PRO A 473 -2.48 23.26 -43.87
N SER A 474 -2.89 22.37 -44.77
CA SER A 474 -3.23 22.73 -46.15
C SER A 474 -4.55 23.51 -46.20
N GLN A 475 -4.66 24.49 -47.08
CA GLN A 475 -5.93 25.19 -47.33
C GLN A 475 -6.82 24.40 -48.30
N PHE A 476 -8.14 24.49 -48.09
CA PHE A 476 -9.18 23.87 -48.90
C PHE A 476 -10.38 24.82 -49.03
N GLU A 477 -11.25 24.65 -50.03
CA GLU A 477 -12.47 25.45 -50.16
C GLU A 477 -13.46 25.15 -49.00
N GLY A 478 -13.78 26.19 -48.23
CA GLY A 478 -14.65 26.13 -47.07
C GLY A 478 -16.06 26.66 -47.35
N PRO A 479 -16.98 26.58 -46.37
CA PRO A 479 -18.31 27.19 -46.46
C PRO A 479 -18.24 28.72 -46.61
N LYS A 480 -17.20 29.35 -46.05
CA LYS A 480 -16.91 30.78 -46.17
C LYS A 480 -15.44 30.95 -46.54
N GLY A 481 -15.15 31.03 -47.84
CA GLY A 481 -13.77 31.20 -48.32
C GLY A 481 -12.90 29.96 -48.14
N LYS A 482 -11.86 30.03 -47.31
CA LYS A 482 -10.86 28.93 -47.19
C LYS A 482 -10.80 28.32 -45.80
N ALA A 483 -10.99 27.00 -45.76
CA ALA A 483 -10.80 26.17 -44.59
C ALA A 483 -9.36 25.64 -44.45
N LEU A 484 -9.02 25.18 -43.25
CA LEU A 484 -7.83 24.36 -42.98
C LEU A 484 -8.17 22.88 -43.04
N GLN A 485 -7.30 22.09 -43.67
CA GLN A 485 -7.31 20.63 -43.64
C GLN A 485 -6.10 20.11 -42.87
N PHE A 486 -6.35 19.24 -41.90
CA PHE A 486 -5.33 18.65 -41.04
C PHE A 486 -4.90 17.28 -41.55
N ASP A 487 -3.62 16.93 -41.38
CA ASP A 487 -3.05 15.63 -41.79
C ASP A 487 -2.99 14.62 -40.63
N GLY A 488 -3.29 15.08 -39.41
CA GLY A 488 -3.25 14.30 -38.17
C GLY A 488 -2.06 14.61 -37.26
N GLU A 489 -1.04 15.31 -37.77
CA GLU A 489 0.17 15.69 -37.05
C GLU A 489 0.34 17.22 -36.95
N ASN A 490 -0.11 17.95 -37.98
CA ASN A 490 -0.10 19.41 -37.99
C ASN A 490 -1.14 20.03 -37.04
N SER A 491 -0.84 21.24 -36.55
CA SER A 491 -1.70 21.92 -35.58
C SER A 491 -1.69 23.45 -35.70
N ILE A 492 -2.75 24.06 -35.17
CA ILE A 492 -2.85 25.49 -34.92
C ILE A 492 -2.82 25.71 -33.41
N SER A 493 -2.05 26.68 -32.93
CA SER A 493 -1.91 27.04 -31.52
C SER A 493 -2.33 28.49 -31.27
N ILE A 494 -3.22 28.69 -30.32
CA ILE A 494 -3.81 29.99 -29.97
C ILE A 494 -3.48 30.26 -28.50
N ASP A 495 -2.54 31.17 -28.25
CA ASP A 495 -2.12 31.56 -26.89
C ASP A 495 -3.07 32.63 -26.32
N GLN A 496 -3.28 32.69 -24.99
CA GLN A 496 -3.94 33.84 -24.32
C GLN A 496 -5.38 34.17 -24.77
N VAL A 497 -6.05 33.19 -25.37
CA VAL A 497 -7.47 33.21 -25.71
C VAL A 497 -8.01 31.85 -25.27
N ALA A 498 -9.19 31.84 -24.65
CA ALA A 498 -9.83 30.65 -24.08
C ALA A 498 -9.18 30.05 -22.81
N ASP A 499 -8.46 30.85 -22.01
CA ASP A 499 -7.89 30.43 -20.72
C ASP A 499 -8.95 30.37 -19.60
N PHE A 500 -10.01 29.60 -19.81
CA PHE A 500 -11.14 29.48 -18.88
C PHE A 500 -10.82 28.55 -17.70
N ASN A 501 -11.34 28.91 -16.53
CA ASN A 501 -11.39 28.03 -15.36
C ASN A 501 -12.73 27.27 -15.30
N ARG A 502 -12.90 26.38 -14.33
CA ARG A 502 -14.11 25.55 -14.25
C ARG A 502 -15.41 26.32 -13.98
N THR A 503 -15.36 27.55 -13.48
CA THR A 503 -16.56 28.32 -13.09
C THR A 503 -16.96 29.37 -14.12
N GLN A 504 -16.12 29.61 -15.13
CA GLN A 504 -16.36 30.62 -16.15
C GLN A 504 -17.21 30.04 -17.28
N PRO A 505 -18.33 30.69 -17.65
CA PRO A 505 -19.10 30.31 -18.82
C PRO A 505 -18.32 30.67 -20.10
N PHE A 506 -18.45 29.86 -21.15
CA PHE A 506 -17.85 30.13 -22.45
C PHE A 506 -18.56 29.37 -23.57
N SER A 507 -18.34 29.81 -24.80
CA SER A 507 -18.86 29.16 -26.00
C SER A 507 -17.83 29.15 -27.11
N MET A 508 -17.93 28.16 -27.98
CA MET A 508 -17.13 28.11 -29.19
C MET A 508 -17.95 27.53 -30.34
N SER A 509 -17.61 27.93 -31.56
CA SER A 509 -18.19 27.35 -32.77
C SER A 509 -17.17 27.28 -33.89
N ALA A 510 -17.36 26.32 -34.79
CA ALA A 510 -16.59 26.20 -36.01
C ALA A 510 -17.37 25.42 -37.06
N TRP A 511 -17.11 25.68 -38.33
CA TRP A 511 -17.49 24.77 -39.40
C TRP A 511 -16.52 23.60 -39.43
N ILE A 512 -17.05 22.38 -39.44
CA ILE A 512 -16.25 21.16 -39.49
C ILE A 512 -16.69 20.25 -40.62
N HIS A 513 -15.73 19.51 -41.18
CA HIS A 513 -15.99 18.45 -42.14
C HIS A 513 -15.32 17.16 -41.70
N ILE A 514 -16.13 16.12 -41.46
CA ILE A 514 -15.69 14.85 -40.91
C ILE A 514 -15.53 13.82 -42.05
N PRO A 515 -14.30 13.37 -42.36
CA PRO A 515 -14.06 12.53 -43.54
C PRO A 515 -14.58 11.08 -43.38
N ARG A 516 -14.50 10.54 -42.17
CA ARG A 516 -14.88 9.16 -41.82
C ARG A 516 -15.02 8.99 -40.31
N GLU A 517 -15.80 8.01 -39.91
CA GLU A 517 -15.90 7.57 -38.52
C GLU A 517 -14.59 6.92 -38.04
N ARG A 518 -14.21 7.21 -36.80
CA ARG A 518 -13.13 6.53 -36.07
C ARG A 518 -13.51 6.41 -34.59
N GLU A 519 -12.79 5.53 -33.90
CA GLU A 519 -12.97 5.28 -32.46
C GLU A 519 -12.82 6.56 -31.62
N ARG A 520 -11.76 7.33 -31.86
CA ARG A 520 -11.47 8.59 -31.14
C ARG A 520 -10.54 9.49 -31.96
N ILE A 521 -10.91 10.75 -32.09
CA ILE A 521 -10.13 11.81 -32.77
C ILE A 521 -10.13 13.07 -31.93
N ILE A 522 -8.98 13.74 -31.80
CA ILE A 522 -8.91 15.08 -31.20
C ILE A 522 -9.15 16.15 -32.26
N VAL A 523 -10.16 17.01 -32.03
CA VAL A 523 -10.44 18.16 -32.89
C VAL A 523 -9.81 19.42 -32.30
N MET A 524 -10.04 19.63 -31.00
CA MET A 524 -9.54 20.79 -30.26
C MET A 524 -9.23 20.40 -28.82
N HIS A 525 -8.19 20.97 -28.23
CA HIS A 525 -7.95 20.90 -26.79
C HIS A 525 -7.27 22.14 -26.23
N HIS A 526 -7.53 22.41 -24.96
CA HIS A 526 -6.71 23.24 -24.11
C HIS A 526 -6.07 22.34 -23.06
N SER A 527 -5.05 21.59 -23.47
CA SER A 527 -4.35 20.61 -22.62
C SER A 527 -2.96 20.31 -23.17
N LYS A 528 -2.04 19.82 -22.33
CA LYS A 528 -0.67 19.48 -22.78
C LYS A 528 -0.55 18.10 -23.44
N ALA A 529 -1.41 17.16 -23.07
CA ALA A 529 -1.33 15.77 -23.52
C ALA A 529 -2.65 15.01 -23.39
N GLY A 530 -2.66 13.80 -23.93
CA GLY A 530 -3.74 12.82 -23.78
C GLY A 530 -4.01 12.39 -22.34
N SER A 531 -5.10 11.63 -22.18
CA SER A 531 -5.53 11.05 -20.89
C SER A 531 -4.50 10.09 -20.30
N ASP A 532 -3.66 9.47 -21.14
CA ASP A 532 -2.56 8.57 -20.77
C ASP A 532 -1.39 9.30 -20.06
N ALA A 533 -1.41 10.63 -19.99
CA ALA A 533 -0.42 11.42 -19.27
C ALA A 533 -1.02 12.27 -18.13
N GLY A 534 -2.26 11.97 -17.72
CA GLY A 534 -3.02 12.73 -16.73
C GLY A 534 -3.45 14.10 -17.26
N SER A 535 -4.27 14.09 -18.31
CA SER A 535 -4.82 15.30 -18.94
C SER A 535 -5.60 16.16 -17.93
N ARG A 536 -5.45 17.47 -18.08
CA ARG A 536 -6.19 18.53 -17.37
C ARG A 536 -6.64 19.54 -18.45
N GLY A 537 -7.58 20.43 -18.15
CA GLY A 537 -8.11 21.40 -19.11
C GLY A 537 -9.38 20.90 -19.80
N TYR A 538 -9.59 21.21 -21.07
CA TYR A 538 -10.80 20.78 -21.81
C TYR A 538 -10.48 20.30 -23.22
N GLU A 539 -11.36 19.47 -23.78
CA GLU A 539 -11.20 18.87 -25.10
C GLU A 539 -12.52 18.65 -25.84
N LEU A 540 -12.47 18.83 -27.17
CA LEU A 540 -13.49 18.41 -28.12
C LEU A 540 -12.98 17.22 -28.92
N LEU A 541 -13.69 16.11 -28.81
CA LEU A 541 -13.39 14.85 -29.47
C LEU A 541 -14.49 14.46 -30.46
N LEU A 542 -14.11 13.67 -31.47
CA LEU A 542 -15.04 12.83 -32.22
C LEU A 542 -14.86 11.37 -31.78
N GLU A 543 -15.88 10.77 -31.20
CA GLU A 543 -15.84 9.41 -30.64
C GLU A 543 -16.94 8.54 -31.26
N ASN A 544 -16.54 7.58 -32.09
CA ASN A 544 -17.48 6.71 -32.82
C ASN A 544 -18.58 7.50 -33.55
N GLY A 545 -18.20 8.62 -34.17
CA GLY A 545 -19.10 9.51 -34.92
C GLY A 545 -19.87 10.52 -34.08
N HIS A 546 -19.72 10.55 -32.75
CA HIS A 546 -20.37 11.54 -31.88
C HIS A 546 -19.41 12.68 -31.55
N ALA A 547 -19.91 13.92 -31.44
CA ALA A 547 -19.14 14.99 -30.80
C ALA A 547 -19.18 14.80 -29.29
N ALA A 548 -18.02 14.89 -28.63
CA ALA A 548 -17.91 14.80 -27.19
C ALA A 548 -17.06 15.95 -26.65
N PHE A 549 -17.56 16.67 -25.64
CA PHE A 549 -16.86 17.76 -24.99
C PHE A 549 -16.64 17.44 -23.51
N ALA A 550 -15.43 17.68 -23.02
CA ALA A 550 -15.04 17.37 -21.66
C ALA A 550 -14.28 18.53 -21.00
N LEU A 551 -14.59 18.79 -19.73
CA LEU A 551 -13.77 19.59 -18.81
C LEU A 551 -13.16 18.63 -17.77
N ILE A 552 -11.85 18.69 -17.60
CA ILE A 552 -11.06 17.68 -16.89
C ILE A 552 -10.09 18.37 -15.92
N HIS A 553 -10.21 18.09 -14.63
CA HIS A 553 -9.12 18.31 -13.68
C HIS A 553 -8.19 17.09 -13.63
N PHE A 554 -8.80 15.90 -13.51
CA PHE A 554 -8.14 14.61 -13.56
C PHE A 554 -9.10 13.52 -14.05
N TRP A 555 -8.70 12.77 -15.08
CA TRP A 555 -9.55 11.74 -15.68
C TRP A 555 -9.45 10.38 -14.97
N PRO A 556 -10.58 9.67 -14.68
CA PRO A 556 -11.96 10.03 -15.02
C PRO A 556 -12.76 10.69 -13.88
N GLY A 557 -12.31 10.62 -12.63
CA GLY A 557 -13.15 10.89 -11.46
C GLY A 557 -13.30 12.37 -11.09
N ASN A 558 -12.52 13.26 -11.71
CA ASN A 558 -12.64 14.71 -11.53
C ASN A 558 -12.80 15.41 -12.89
N ALA A 559 -13.94 15.15 -13.53
CA ALA A 559 -14.27 15.60 -14.86
C ALA A 559 -15.79 15.65 -15.10
N ILE A 560 -16.22 16.47 -16.05
CA ILE A 560 -17.54 16.43 -16.68
C ILE A 560 -17.37 16.17 -18.17
N LYS A 561 -18.26 15.37 -18.75
CA LYS A 561 -18.23 15.05 -20.18
C LYS A 561 -19.61 14.71 -20.69
N VAL A 562 -19.98 15.34 -21.79
CA VAL A 562 -21.18 15.02 -22.57
C VAL A 562 -20.80 14.61 -23.98
N ARG A 563 -21.69 13.86 -24.64
CA ARG A 563 -21.59 13.60 -26.07
C ARG A 563 -22.97 13.68 -26.74
N THR A 564 -22.99 13.96 -28.04
CA THR A 564 -24.24 13.94 -28.82
C THR A 564 -24.87 12.55 -28.80
N VAL A 565 -26.20 12.46 -28.74
CA VAL A 565 -26.93 11.17 -28.84
C VAL A 565 -26.85 10.61 -30.26
N ASN A 566 -27.01 11.47 -31.25
CA ASN A 566 -26.94 11.09 -32.66
C ASN A 566 -25.51 11.25 -33.21
N LYS A 567 -25.15 10.39 -34.17
CA LYS A 567 -23.91 10.53 -34.93
C LYS A 567 -23.96 11.78 -35.81
N LEU A 568 -22.81 12.44 -35.95
CA LEU A 568 -22.63 13.56 -36.86
C LEU A 568 -22.58 13.09 -38.32
N PRO A 569 -23.12 13.88 -39.27
CA PRO A 569 -22.96 13.61 -40.69
C PRO A 569 -21.49 13.55 -41.12
N LEU A 570 -21.20 12.65 -42.06
CA LEU A 570 -19.88 12.44 -42.64
C LEU A 570 -19.82 13.00 -44.06
N GLN A 571 -18.63 13.44 -44.49
CA GLN A 571 -18.34 13.90 -45.86
C GLN A 571 -19.14 15.14 -46.31
N GLU A 572 -19.66 15.92 -45.36
CA GLU A 572 -20.29 17.20 -45.60
C GLU A 572 -19.85 18.24 -44.56
N TRP A 573 -20.09 19.51 -44.86
CA TRP A 573 -19.84 20.62 -43.96
C TRP A 573 -21.00 20.79 -42.98
N LEU A 574 -20.69 20.88 -41.69
CA LEU A 574 -21.66 21.20 -40.65
C LEU A 574 -21.08 22.27 -39.71
N HIS A 575 -21.93 23.17 -39.22
CA HIS A 575 -21.52 24.13 -38.20
C HIS A 575 -21.75 23.52 -36.82
N LEU A 576 -20.67 23.28 -36.08
CA LEU A 576 -20.70 22.71 -34.73
C LEU A 576 -20.47 23.84 -33.72
N GLY A 577 -21.42 24.04 -32.82
CA GLY A 577 -21.30 24.90 -31.64
C GLY A 577 -21.32 24.09 -30.36
N TRP A 578 -20.60 24.52 -29.34
CA TRP A 578 -20.72 23.99 -27.98
C TRP A 578 -20.56 25.09 -26.94
N THR A 579 -21.31 24.97 -25.86
CA THR A 579 -21.37 25.97 -24.80
C THR A 579 -21.21 25.33 -23.44
N TYR A 580 -20.75 26.12 -22.47
CA TYR A 580 -20.64 25.75 -21.07
C TYR A 580 -21.05 26.92 -20.18
N ASP A 581 -21.88 26.65 -19.18
CA ASP A 581 -22.51 27.66 -18.31
C ASP A 581 -21.70 28.01 -17.04
N GLY A 582 -20.55 27.38 -16.79
CA GLY A 582 -19.75 27.60 -15.59
C GLY A 582 -20.22 26.85 -14.34
N SER A 583 -21.21 25.95 -14.45
CA SER A 583 -21.83 25.26 -13.30
C SER A 583 -20.99 24.16 -12.65
N SER A 584 -19.92 23.73 -13.31
CA SER A 584 -19.17 22.49 -13.01
C SER A 584 -20.04 21.23 -13.09
N LYS A 585 -21.19 21.30 -13.77
CA LYS A 585 -22.10 20.18 -14.03
C LYS A 585 -22.12 19.86 -15.52
N ALA A 586 -22.28 18.58 -15.84
CA ALA A 586 -22.32 18.12 -17.23
C ALA A 586 -23.58 18.61 -17.97
N GLU A 587 -24.68 18.79 -17.24
CA GLU A 587 -25.94 19.36 -17.72
C GLU A 587 -25.77 20.78 -18.28
N GLY A 588 -24.76 21.51 -17.82
CA GLY A 588 -24.43 22.85 -18.30
C GLY A 588 -23.64 22.88 -19.61
N ILE A 589 -23.38 21.72 -20.23
CA ILE A 589 -22.75 21.62 -21.55
C ILE A 589 -23.81 21.32 -22.62
N HIS A 590 -23.89 22.18 -23.63
CA HIS A 590 -24.82 22.01 -24.75
C HIS A 590 -24.09 21.97 -26.08
N PHE A 591 -24.63 21.18 -27.03
CA PHE A 591 -24.16 21.11 -28.40
C PHE A 591 -25.19 21.69 -29.35
N PHE A 592 -24.70 22.27 -30.44
CA PHE A 592 -25.51 22.86 -31.49
C PHE A 592 -25.01 22.38 -32.86
N ILE A 593 -25.92 21.96 -33.73
CA ILE A 593 -25.63 21.58 -35.11
C ILE A 593 -26.41 22.52 -36.02
N ASN A 594 -25.70 23.23 -36.90
CA ASN A 594 -26.28 24.24 -37.79
C ASN A 594 -27.12 25.27 -37.00
N GLY A 595 -26.59 25.68 -35.86
CA GLY A 595 -27.19 26.67 -34.96
C GLY A 595 -28.26 26.11 -34.00
N ARG A 596 -28.80 24.91 -34.22
CA ARG A 596 -29.89 24.34 -33.41
C ARG A 596 -29.37 23.40 -32.32
N SER A 597 -29.98 23.45 -31.13
CA SER A 597 -29.62 22.55 -30.02
C SER A 597 -29.87 21.09 -30.38
N VAL A 598 -29.03 20.19 -29.84
CA VAL A 598 -29.17 18.74 -30.04
C VAL A 598 -29.10 17.98 -28.72
N ASP A 599 -29.78 16.83 -28.67
CA ASP A 599 -29.77 15.96 -27.50
C ASP A 599 -28.36 15.42 -27.22
N THR A 600 -28.01 15.43 -25.93
CA THR A 600 -26.75 14.93 -25.41
C THR A 600 -26.96 13.87 -24.34
N GLU A 601 -25.97 13.02 -24.14
CA GLU A 601 -25.90 12.11 -23.02
C GLU A 601 -24.67 12.41 -22.14
N ILE A 602 -24.88 12.32 -20.83
CA ILE A 602 -23.85 12.57 -19.83
C ILE A 602 -23.04 11.29 -19.62
N THR A 603 -21.74 11.37 -19.86
CA THR A 603 -20.82 10.25 -19.63
C THR A 603 -20.01 10.42 -18.35
N ARG A 604 -19.83 11.65 -17.85
CA ARG A 604 -19.19 11.99 -16.58
C ARG A 604 -19.80 13.26 -15.99
N ASN A 605 -19.98 13.30 -14.66
CA ASN A 605 -20.51 14.45 -13.95
C ASN A 605 -19.94 14.59 -12.52
N SER A 606 -18.63 14.81 -12.41
CA SER A 606 -17.91 14.86 -11.13
C SER A 606 -16.77 15.89 -11.14
N LEU A 607 -16.94 17.05 -11.75
CA LEU A 607 -15.92 18.09 -11.76
C LEU A 607 -16.02 18.91 -10.46
N TYR A 608 -14.98 18.85 -9.63
CA TYR A 608 -14.92 19.62 -8.39
C TYR A 608 -13.67 20.48 -8.28
N LYS A 609 -12.52 20.14 -8.88
CA LYS A 609 -11.32 21.01 -8.87
C LYS A 609 -11.15 21.73 -10.20
N ASP A 610 -10.36 22.81 -10.18
CA ASP A 610 -10.20 23.68 -11.35
C ASP A 610 -9.51 22.97 -12.51
N ILE A 611 -9.95 23.25 -13.73
CA ILE A 611 -9.35 22.73 -14.95
C ILE A 611 -8.14 23.53 -15.44
N ALA A 612 -7.91 24.73 -14.89
CA ALA A 612 -6.80 25.58 -15.32
C ALA A 612 -5.42 24.99 -14.97
N TYR A 613 -4.45 25.04 -15.91
CA TYR A 613 -3.09 24.52 -15.71
C TYR A 613 -2.16 25.42 -14.88
N GLY A 614 -2.49 26.71 -14.69
CA GLY A 614 -1.61 27.72 -14.08
C GLY A 614 -0.38 28.12 -14.93
N SER A 615 -0.11 27.44 -16.05
CA SER A 615 0.90 27.78 -17.07
C SER A 615 0.22 28.20 -18.38
N LYS A 616 0.92 28.95 -19.26
CA LYS A 616 0.44 29.29 -20.61
C LYS A 616 0.35 28.03 -21.49
N VAL A 617 -0.77 27.33 -21.43
CA VAL A 617 -1.12 26.23 -22.35
C VAL A 617 -1.98 26.85 -23.44
N PRO A 618 -1.61 26.76 -24.73
CA PRO A 618 -2.45 27.27 -25.81
C PRO A 618 -3.69 26.39 -26.00
N LEU A 619 -4.73 26.99 -26.57
CA LEU A 619 -5.76 26.23 -27.28
C LEU A 619 -5.15 25.70 -28.58
N GLN A 620 -5.25 24.39 -28.82
CA GLN A 620 -4.70 23.72 -30.00
C GLN A 620 -5.78 23.03 -30.81
N LEU A 621 -5.65 23.09 -32.14
CA LEU A 621 -6.54 22.47 -33.12
C LEU A 621 -5.79 21.40 -33.91
N GLY A 622 -6.48 20.30 -34.23
CA GLY A 622 -6.05 19.32 -35.23
C GLY A 622 -5.11 18.21 -34.74
N ALA A 623 -4.18 18.49 -33.82
CA ALA A 623 -3.31 17.45 -33.27
C ALA A 623 -2.98 17.72 -31.80
N ARG A 624 -2.62 16.64 -31.08
CA ARG A 624 -2.19 16.68 -29.68
C ARG A 624 -1.05 15.72 -29.46
N PHE A 625 -0.08 16.09 -28.62
CA PHE A 625 0.92 15.15 -28.12
C PHE A 625 0.26 13.94 -27.44
N ARG A 626 0.59 12.73 -27.92
CA ARG A 626 -0.03 11.46 -27.49
C ARG A 626 -1.55 11.39 -27.71
N GLY A 627 -2.04 12.01 -28.80
CA GLY A 627 -3.42 11.89 -29.26
C GLY A 627 -3.49 11.40 -30.72
N ARG A 628 -4.66 10.92 -31.15
CA ARG A 628 -4.95 10.67 -32.57
C ARG A 628 -5.51 11.95 -33.19
N GLY A 629 -4.73 12.66 -34.00
CA GLY A 629 -5.12 13.93 -34.62
C GLY A 629 -6.22 13.82 -35.68
N TYR A 630 -6.74 14.98 -36.11
CA TYR A 630 -7.87 15.17 -37.01
C TYR A 630 -7.54 14.94 -38.48
N LYS A 631 -6.93 13.79 -38.77
CA LYS A 631 -6.46 13.42 -40.10
C LYS A 631 -7.56 13.45 -41.15
N ASP A 632 -7.31 14.18 -42.23
CA ASP A 632 -8.20 14.48 -43.36
C ASP A 632 -9.42 15.35 -42.98
N GLY A 633 -9.53 15.75 -41.71
CA GLY A 633 -10.58 16.62 -41.19
C GLY A 633 -10.34 18.08 -41.57
N LYS A 634 -11.43 18.83 -41.74
CA LYS A 634 -11.35 20.25 -42.09
C LYS A 634 -12.07 21.11 -41.06
N LEU A 635 -11.55 22.30 -40.83
CA LEU A 635 -12.08 23.29 -39.90
C LEU A 635 -12.04 24.68 -40.55
N ASP A 636 -13.11 25.43 -40.37
CA ASP A 636 -13.25 26.80 -40.85
C ASP A 636 -13.96 27.68 -39.80
N GLU A 637 -13.75 29.00 -39.87
CA GLU A 637 -14.49 30.01 -39.09
C GLU A 637 -14.56 29.72 -37.57
N LEU A 638 -13.42 29.56 -36.89
CA LEU A 638 -13.39 29.33 -35.44
C LEU A 638 -13.78 30.62 -34.69
N ARG A 639 -14.80 30.54 -33.85
CA ARG A 639 -15.24 31.62 -32.95
C ARG A 639 -15.19 31.18 -31.49
N ILE A 640 -14.79 32.09 -30.60
CA ILE A 640 -14.61 31.86 -29.16
C ILE A 640 -15.23 33.03 -28.39
N PHE A 641 -16.10 32.71 -27.43
CA PHE A 641 -16.85 33.66 -26.62
C PHE A 641 -16.61 33.42 -25.13
N ASP A 642 -16.49 34.47 -24.32
CA ASP A 642 -16.34 34.38 -22.86
C ASP A 642 -17.69 34.38 -22.10
N GLN A 643 -18.73 33.88 -22.77
CA GLN A 643 -20.06 33.67 -22.24
C GLN A 643 -20.71 32.41 -22.82
N SER A 644 -21.73 31.89 -22.15
CA SER A 644 -22.58 30.81 -22.68
C SER A 644 -23.61 31.40 -23.64
N LEU A 645 -23.61 30.98 -24.91
CA LEU A 645 -24.54 31.45 -25.93
C LEU A 645 -25.84 30.64 -25.88
N SER A 646 -26.97 31.35 -26.02
CA SER A 646 -28.28 30.75 -26.24
C SER A 646 -28.43 30.21 -27.68
N GLU A 647 -29.46 29.39 -27.92
CA GLU A 647 -29.74 28.86 -29.27
C GLU A 647 -29.89 29.96 -30.35
N PRO A 648 -30.63 31.07 -30.11
CA PRO A 648 -30.73 32.14 -31.09
C PRO A 648 -29.38 32.81 -31.37
N GLN A 649 -28.52 32.95 -30.37
CA GLN A 649 -27.17 33.47 -30.59
C GLN A 649 -26.33 32.52 -31.44
N MET A 650 -26.43 31.20 -31.19
CA MET A 650 -25.73 30.21 -32.01
C MET A 650 -26.28 30.13 -33.43
N LEU A 651 -27.60 30.31 -33.62
CA LEU A 651 -28.23 30.47 -34.93
C LEU A 651 -27.74 31.72 -35.66
N ALA A 652 -27.63 32.86 -34.97
CA ALA A 652 -27.10 34.09 -35.56
C ALA A 652 -25.65 33.91 -36.04
N VAL A 653 -24.82 33.23 -35.24
CA VAL A 653 -23.43 32.88 -35.60
C VAL A 653 -23.37 31.96 -36.83
N PHE A 654 -24.27 30.98 -36.91
CA PHE A 654 -24.37 30.08 -38.06
C PHE A 654 -24.85 30.81 -39.33
N ASN A 655 -26.04 31.40 -39.27
CA ASN A 655 -26.72 32.08 -40.36
C ASN A 655 -27.86 32.96 -39.82
N GLU A 656 -27.64 34.28 -39.75
CA GLU A 656 -28.65 35.26 -39.30
C GLU A 656 -29.98 35.18 -40.07
N ALA A 657 -29.97 34.74 -41.34
CA ALA A 657 -31.19 34.63 -42.14
C ALA A 657 -32.14 33.51 -41.65
N GLU A 658 -31.66 32.59 -40.81
CA GLU A 658 -32.48 31.53 -40.19
C GLU A 658 -33.08 31.94 -38.84
N LEU A 659 -32.78 33.14 -38.35
CA LEU A 659 -33.43 33.64 -37.13
C LEU A 659 -34.93 33.78 -37.36
N PRO A 660 -35.78 33.22 -36.48
CA PRO A 660 -37.22 33.42 -36.58
C PRO A 660 -37.53 34.90 -36.38
N LYS A 661 -38.52 35.42 -37.12
CA LYS A 661 -39.03 36.77 -36.90
C LYS A 661 -39.82 36.78 -35.59
N THR A 662 -39.58 37.78 -34.74
CA THR A 662 -40.29 37.95 -33.46
C THR A 662 -41.78 38.16 -33.74
N GLY A 663 -42.61 37.18 -33.35
CA GLY A 663 -44.05 37.13 -33.63
C GLY A 663 -44.56 35.83 -34.28
N GLU A 664 -43.69 34.94 -34.78
CA GLU A 664 -44.05 33.59 -35.25
C GLU A 664 -44.07 32.56 -34.09
N GLN A 665 -44.79 31.44 -34.26
CA GLN A 665 -45.35 30.55 -33.20
C GLN A 665 -44.40 30.01 -32.09
N PRO A 666 -44.96 29.56 -30.93
CA PRO A 666 -44.24 29.30 -29.66
C PRO A 666 -43.29 28.11 -29.57
N ASN A 667 -43.06 27.34 -30.64
CA ASN A 667 -42.22 26.12 -30.54
C ASN A 667 -40.70 26.41 -30.58
N LEU A 668 -40.30 27.68 -30.49
CA LEU A 668 -38.91 28.18 -30.45
C LEU A 668 -38.67 29.08 -29.22
N THR A 669 -39.54 29.05 -28.21
CA THR A 669 -39.52 30.03 -27.10
C THR A 669 -38.36 29.88 -26.14
N ASP A 670 -37.84 28.68 -25.92
CA ASP A 670 -36.93 28.43 -24.78
C ASP A 670 -35.55 29.08 -25.01
N GLY A 671 -34.97 28.94 -26.20
CA GLY A 671 -33.71 29.59 -26.53
C GLY A 671 -33.79 31.13 -26.55
N TRP A 672 -34.92 31.68 -26.99
CA TRP A 672 -35.16 33.14 -26.99
C TRP A 672 -35.47 33.68 -25.60
N PHE A 673 -36.09 32.88 -24.74
CA PHE A 673 -36.28 33.22 -23.35
C PHE A 673 -34.94 33.34 -22.64
N ASP A 674 -34.02 32.41 -22.87
CA ASP A 674 -32.66 32.43 -22.31
C ASP A 674 -31.84 33.62 -22.82
N TYR A 675 -31.94 33.92 -24.12
CA TYR A 675 -31.37 35.14 -24.69
C TYR A 675 -31.93 36.40 -23.99
N TRP A 676 -33.25 36.47 -23.83
CA TRP A 676 -33.87 37.63 -23.21
C TRP A 676 -33.49 37.79 -21.73
N LEU A 677 -33.45 36.68 -20.99
CA LEU A 677 -33.02 36.67 -19.59
C LEU A 677 -31.60 37.20 -19.43
N THR A 678 -30.67 36.71 -20.26
CA THR A 678 -29.26 37.12 -20.22
C THR A 678 -29.03 38.55 -20.70
N ARG A 679 -29.85 39.06 -21.63
CA ARG A 679 -29.64 40.37 -22.25
C ARG A 679 -30.43 41.52 -21.63
N TYR A 680 -31.68 41.28 -21.21
CA TYR A 680 -32.64 42.33 -20.87
C TYR A 680 -33.24 42.21 -19.47
N HIS A 681 -33.13 41.05 -18.80
CA HIS A 681 -33.73 40.84 -17.48
C HIS A 681 -32.73 41.08 -16.33
N GLU A 682 -32.70 42.31 -15.83
CA GLU A 682 -31.77 42.76 -14.76
C GLU A 682 -31.72 41.82 -13.53
N PRO A 683 -32.85 41.34 -12.95
CA PRO A 683 -32.79 40.42 -11.80
C PRO A 683 -32.08 39.09 -12.11
N TYR A 684 -32.18 38.60 -13.36
CA TYR A 684 -31.47 37.38 -13.75
C TYR A 684 -29.98 37.67 -13.97
N GLN A 685 -29.63 38.81 -14.55
CA GLN A 685 -28.23 39.21 -14.74
C GLN A 685 -27.50 39.38 -13.41
N ASP A 686 -28.14 39.99 -12.41
CA ASP A 686 -27.55 40.13 -11.08
C ASP A 686 -27.41 38.78 -10.37
N LEU A 687 -28.41 37.90 -10.48
CA LEU A 687 -28.31 36.54 -9.97
C LEU A 687 -27.13 35.78 -10.59
N GLN A 688 -26.90 35.89 -11.90
CA GLN A 688 -25.78 35.22 -12.58
C GLN A 688 -24.41 35.77 -12.12
N LYS A 689 -24.31 37.08 -11.83
CA LYS A 689 -23.09 37.65 -11.23
C LYS A 689 -22.83 37.09 -9.83
N ASP A 690 -23.87 37.04 -9.00
CA ASP A 690 -23.78 36.47 -7.64
C ASP A 690 -23.40 34.99 -7.67
N LEU A 691 -23.99 34.23 -8.60
CA LEU A 691 -23.70 32.80 -8.78
C LEU A 691 -22.26 32.58 -9.26
N LEU A 692 -21.78 33.38 -10.21
CA LEU A 692 -20.37 33.34 -10.65
C LEU A 692 -19.42 33.66 -9.51
N GLN A 693 -19.73 34.69 -8.70
CA GLN A 693 -18.91 35.07 -7.55
C GLN A 693 -18.86 33.95 -6.50
N ALA A 694 -20.01 33.38 -6.11
CA ALA A 694 -20.08 32.30 -5.15
C ALA A 694 -19.33 31.04 -5.64
N ARG A 695 -19.48 30.67 -6.91
CA ARG A 695 -18.74 29.56 -7.55
C ARG A 695 -17.23 29.84 -7.57
N SER A 696 -16.82 31.08 -7.89
CA SER A 696 -15.41 31.49 -7.91
C SER A 696 -14.77 31.43 -6.50
N ASP A 697 -15.49 31.88 -5.48
CA ASP A 697 -15.03 31.81 -4.08
C ASP A 697 -14.90 30.37 -3.60
N GLU A 698 -15.85 29.49 -3.96
CA GLU A 698 -15.76 28.05 -3.70
C GLU A 698 -14.57 27.42 -4.42
N ASN A 699 -14.38 27.70 -5.72
CA ASN A 699 -13.23 27.24 -6.49
C ASN A 699 -11.90 27.71 -5.85
N LYS A 700 -11.80 28.96 -5.42
CA LYS A 700 -10.60 29.47 -4.75
C LYS A 700 -10.34 28.73 -3.43
N LEU A 701 -11.37 28.50 -2.61
CA LEU A 701 -11.25 27.80 -1.34
C LEU A 701 -10.74 26.37 -1.55
N ILE A 702 -11.43 25.59 -2.38
CA ILE A 702 -11.15 24.16 -2.51
C ILE A 702 -9.82 23.88 -3.20
N ASN A 703 -9.35 24.71 -4.14
CA ASN A 703 -8.01 24.56 -4.72
C ASN A 703 -6.90 24.75 -3.70
N GLY A 704 -7.15 25.48 -2.60
CA GLY A 704 -6.24 25.60 -1.46
C GLY A 704 -6.30 24.44 -0.46
N VAL A 705 -7.30 23.56 -0.56
CA VAL A 705 -7.44 22.39 0.32
C VAL A 705 -6.57 21.26 -0.22
N THR A 706 -5.78 20.67 0.68
CA THR A 706 -4.94 19.49 0.39
C THR A 706 -5.81 18.28 0.10
N GLU A 707 -5.43 17.51 -0.90
CA GLU A 707 -6.08 16.26 -1.29
C GLU A 707 -5.17 15.06 -1.07
N ILE A 708 -5.78 13.92 -0.80
CA ILE A 708 -5.11 12.61 -0.76
C ILE A 708 -5.90 11.63 -1.63
N MET A 709 -5.23 10.64 -2.20
CA MET A 709 -5.92 9.54 -2.85
C MET A 709 -6.71 8.73 -1.82
N ALA A 710 -7.95 8.42 -2.15
CA ALA A 710 -8.80 7.54 -1.36
C ALA A 710 -9.51 6.56 -2.30
N MET A 711 -10.17 5.56 -1.74
CA MET A 711 -11.05 4.71 -2.53
C MET A 711 -12.37 5.44 -2.80
N GLY A 712 -13.03 5.05 -3.90
CA GLY A 712 -14.31 5.60 -4.30
C GLY A 712 -14.87 4.83 -5.48
N ASP A 713 -16.09 4.34 -5.33
CA ASP A 713 -16.70 3.39 -6.26
C ASP A 713 -17.63 4.10 -7.26
N VAL A 714 -17.61 3.66 -8.53
CA VAL A 714 -18.59 4.09 -9.53
C VAL A 714 -19.97 3.55 -9.20
N LYS A 715 -21.01 4.39 -9.35
CA LYS A 715 -22.40 3.97 -9.19
C LYS A 715 -22.74 2.87 -10.22
N GLY A 716 -23.36 1.79 -9.76
CA GLY A 716 -23.70 0.63 -10.61
C GLY A 716 -22.57 -0.41 -10.77
N GLY A 717 -21.38 -0.13 -10.25
CA GLY A 717 -20.22 -1.04 -10.32
C GLY A 717 -19.63 -1.19 -11.73
N ARG A 718 -18.66 -2.11 -11.85
CA ARG A 718 -18.05 -2.49 -13.13
C ARG A 718 -18.08 -4.00 -13.25
N LYS A 719 -18.51 -4.51 -14.41
CA LYS A 719 -18.47 -5.94 -14.72
C LYS A 719 -17.05 -6.49 -14.58
N THR A 720 -16.92 -7.66 -13.99
CA THR A 720 -15.65 -8.37 -13.84
C THR A 720 -15.71 -9.67 -14.61
N TYR A 721 -14.64 -9.97 -15.33
CA TYR A 721 -14.50 -11.20 -16.10
C TYR A 721 -13.29 -11.97 -15.59
N ILE A 722 -13.36 -13.30 -15.64
CA ILE A 722 -12.18 -14.14 -15.53
C ILE A 722 -11.27 -13.84 -16.72
N LEU A 723 -10.02 -13.46 -16.49
CA LEU A 723 -9.08 -13.16 -17.57
C LEU A 723 -8.26 -14.40 -17.93
N ASN A 724 -8.30 -14.81 -19.20
CA ASN A 724 -7.55 -15.97 -19.66
C ASN A 724 -6.05 -15.69 -19.53
N ARG A 725 -5.35 -16.56 -18.79
CA ARG A 725 -3.92 -16.37 -18.43
C ARG A 725 -3.63 -15.02 -17.75
N GLY A 726 -4.63 -14.41 -17.12
CA GLY A 726 -4.46 -13.12 -16.43
C GLY A 726 -4.28 -11.90 -17.33
N GLN A 727 -4.52 -12.02 -18.64
CA GLN A 727 -4.33 -10.95 -19.62
C GLN A 727 -5.54 -10.02 -19.70
N TYR A 728 -5.32 -8.71 -19.58
CA TYR A 728 -6.39 -7.71 -19.52
C TYR A 728 -7.26 -7.65 -20.79
N ASP A 729 -6.71 -8.04 -21.94
CA ASP A 729 -7.34 -8.00 -23.25
C ASP A 729 -8.00 -9.34 -23.65
N LEU A 730 -7.96 -10.36 -22.79
CA LEU A 730 -8.60 -11.66 -23.01
C LEU A 730 -9.68 -11.98 -21.95
N PRO A 731 -10.79 -11.22 -21.89
CA PRO A 731 -11.88 -11.49 -20.96
C PRO A 731 -12.62 -12.80 -21.33
N GLY A 732 -12.88 -13.61 -20.31
CA GLY A 732 -13.67 -14.83 -20.36
C GLY A 732 -15.05 -14.66 -19.71
N LYS A 733 -15.40 -15.56 -18.81
CA LYS A 733 -16.72 -15.59 -18.16
C LYS A 733 -16.89 -14.44 -17.14
N GLU A 734 -18.04 -13.79 -17.15
CA GLU A 734 -18.41 -12.77 -16.15
C GLU A 734 -18.56 -13.43 -14.75
N VAL A 735 -18.05 -12.75 -13.72
CA VAL A 735 -18.17 -13.14 -12.30
C VAL A 735 -18.68 -11.97 -11.47
N GLN A 736 -19.30 -12.29 -10.33
CA GLN A 736 -19.83 -11.32 -9.38
C GLN A 736 -18.92 -11.26 -8.13
N PRO A 737 -18.99 -10.18 -7.33
CA PRO A 737 -18.27 -10.12 -6.07
C PRO A 737 -18.61 -11.30 -5.15
N GLY A 738 -17.57 -11.99 -4.66
CA GLY A 738 -17.68 -13.21 -3.87
C GLY A 738 -16.33 -13.67 -3.30
N THR A 739 -16.36 -14.69 -2.44
CA THR A 739 -15.18 -15.20 -1.72
C THR A 739 -15.02 -16.72 -1.92
N PRO A 740 -13.83 -17.29 -1.65
CA PRO A 740 -13.60 -18.72 -1.82
C PRO A 740 -14.52 -19.57 -0.92
N GLU A 741 -15.46 -20.27 -1.54
CA GLU A 741 -16.53 -21.02 -0.84
C GLU A 741 -15.97 -22.09 0.10
N LYS A 742 -14.87 -22.75 -0.30
CA LYS A 742 -14.21 -23.81 0.47
C LYS A 742 -13.43 -23.32 1.69
N ILE A 743 -13.13 -22.02 1.78
CA ILE A 743 -12.44 -21.43 2.92
C ILE A 743 -13.46 -20.84 3.88
N PHE A 744 -14.26 -19.90 3.40
CA PHE A 744 -15.37 -19.31 4.14
C PHE A 744 -16.35 -18.69 3.13
N PRO A 745 -17.58 -19.23 2.98
CA PRO A 745 -18.54 -18.73 2.00
C PRO A 745 -18.98 -17.30 2.32
N PHE A 746 -19.29 -16.53 1.29
CA PHE A 746 -19.81 -15.17 1.44
C PHE A 746 -21.27 -15.20 1.89
N ASP A 747 -21.63 -14.44 2.93
CA ASP A 747 -23.03 -14.29 3.34
C ASP A 747 -23.76 -13.34 2.38
N THR A 748 -24.76 -13.87 1.68
CA THR A 748 -25.57 -13.12 0.70
C THR A 748 -26.36 -11.95 1.30
N THR A 749 -26.48 -11.86 2.63
CA THR A 749 -27.09 -10.70 3.32
C THR A 749 -26.15 -9.49 3.39
N TRP A 750 -24.85 -9.68 3.16
CA TRP A 750 -23.89 -8.59 3.12
C TRP A 750 -23.88 -7.91 1.74
N PRO A 751 -23.60 -6.59 1.68
CA PRO A 751 -23.54 -5.89 0.40
C PRO A 751 -22.41 -6.44 -0.47
N GLN A 752 -22.66 -6.64 -1.76
CA GLN A 752 -21.67 -7.13 -2.73
C GLN A 752 -20.66 -6.04 -3.15
N ASN A 753 -20.02 -5.42 -2.17
CA ASN A 753 -19.00 -4.37 -2.33
C ASN A 753 -17.94 -4.50 -1.23
N ARG A 754 -16.97 -3.58 -1.18
CA ARG A 754 -15.87 -3.62 -0.20
C ARG A 754 -16.34 -3.65 1.25
N LEU A 755 -17.51 -3.08 1.57
CA LEU A 755 -18.06 -3.12 2.93
C LEU A 755 -18.51 -4.54 3.31
N GLY A 756 -19.07 -5.31 2.38
CA GLY A 756 -19.39 -6.72 2.63
C GLY A 756 -18.14 -7.58 2.73
N LEU A 757 -17.11 -7.31 1.92
CA LEU A 757 -15.81 -7.97 2.07
C LEU A 757 -15.18 -7.67 3.43
N ALA A 758 -15.27 -6.43 3.92
CA ALA A 758 -14.82 -6.09 5.26
C ALA A 758 -15.54 -6.91 6.36
N LYS A 759 -16.87 -7.04 6.26
CA LYS A 759 -17.66 -7.89 7.18
C LYS A 759 -17.26 -9.37 7.10
N TRP A 760 -16.93 -9.86 5.89
CA TRP A 760 -16.44 -11.22 5.70
C TRP A 760 -15.07 -11.45 6.34
N LEU A 761 -14.15 -10.49 6.22
CA LEU A 761 -12.83 -10.54 6.84
C LEU A 761 -12.91 -10.53 8.37
N THR A 762 -13.80 -9.70 8.94
CA THR A 762 -13.89 -9.50 10.39
C THR A 762 -14.91 -10.39 11.08
N SER A 763 -15.61 -11.25 10.33
CA SER A 763 -16.53 -12.22 10.88
C SER A 763 -15.82 -13.15 11.87
N ARG A 764 -16.47 -13.43 13.00
CA ARG A 764 -16.00 -14.43 13.99
C ARG A 764 -15.80 -15.81 13.39
N ASP A 765 -16.52 -16.11 12.31
CA ASP A 765 -16.49 -17.41 11.64
C ASP A 765 -15.40 -17.51 10.58
N ASN A 766 -14.75 -16.38 10.20
CA ASN A 766 -13.60 -16.40 9.32
C ASN A 766 -12.41 -17.08 10.02
N PRO A 767 -11.85 -18.16 9.47
CA PRO A 767 -10.84 -18.94 10.16
C PRO A 767 -9.43 -18.34 10.10
N LEU A 768 -9.18 -17.31 9.27
CA LEU A 768 -7.83 -16.84 8.96
C LEU A 768 -7.50 -15.52 9.64
N THR A 769 -8.39 -14.52 9.59
CA THR A 769 -8.02 -13.15 9.95
C THR A 769 -7.49 -12.98 11.37
N SER A 770 -8.13 -13.59 12.36
CA SER A 770 -7.65 -13.55 13.75
C SER A 770 -6.35 -14.35 13.95
N ARG A 771 -6.18 -15.50 13.29
CA ARG A 771 -4.92 -16.27 13.34
C ARG A 771 -3.75 -15.49 12.75
N VAL A 772 -3.96 -14.84 11.61
CA VAL A 772 -2.93 -14.08 10.89
C VAL A 772 -2.47 -12.89 11.71
N VAL A 773 -3.40 -12.09 12.25
CA VAL A 773 -3.04 -10.92 13.05
C VAL A 773 -2.35 -11.32 14.36
N VAL A 774 -2.86 -12.34 15.06
CA VAL A 774 -2.22 -12.85 16.28
C VAL A 774 -0.81 -13.37 15.99
N ASN A 775 -0.63 -14.12 14.91
CA ASN A 775 0.68 -14.64 14.51
C ASN A 775 1.68 -13.50 14.21
N ARG A 776 1.22 -12.39 13.64
CA ARG A 776 2.08 -11.22 13.38
C ARG A 776 2.48 -10.47 14.63
N PHE A 777 1.55 -10.23 15.54
CA PHE A 777 1.91 -9.66 16.84
C PHE A 777 2.87 -10.59 17.58
N TRP A 778 2.62 -11.90 17.56
CA TRP A 778 3.55 -12.89 18.10
C TRP A 778 4.94 -12.79 17.47
N GLN A 779 5.03 -12.77 16.13
CA GLN A 779 6.28 -12.61 15.39
C GLN A 779 7.02 -11.32 15.77
N MET A 780 6.30 -10.22 15.99
CA MET A 780 6.88 -8.94 16.38
C MET A 780 7.62 -9.02 17.74
N PHE A 781 7.06 -9.76 18.71
CA PHE A 781 7.65 -9.94 20.03
C PHE A 781 8.73 -11.03 20.08
N PHE A 782 8.54 -12.13 19.34
CA PHE A 782 9.41 -13.31 19.40
C PHE A 782 10.44 -13.40 18.26
N GLY A 783 10.33 -12.57 17.23
CA GLY A 783 11.14 -12.62 16.01
C GLY A 783 10.76 -13.73 15.04
N ARG A 784 9.90 -14.65 15.46
CA ARG A 784 9.37 -15.76 14.66
C ARG A 784 7.89 -15.95 15.01
N GLY A 785 7.03 -16.08 13.99
CA GLY A 785 5.64 -16.43 14.19
C GLY A 785 5.48 -17.86 14.74
N ILE A 786 4.30 -18.16 15.29
CA ILE A 786 3.88 -19.53 15.57
C ILE A 786 3.85 -20.31 14.25
N VAL A 787 3.31 -19.66 13.21
CA VAL A 787 3.50 -19.98 11.79
C VAL A 787 4.62 -19.09 11.27
N GLU A 788 5.70 -19.68 10.79
CA GLU A 788 6.90 -18.94 10.39
C GLU A 788 6.72 -18.17 9.07
N THR A 789 6.01 -18.79 8.13
CA THR A 789 5.59 -18.21 6.85
C THR A 789 4.36 -17.33 7.06
N ALA A 790 4.53 -16.14 7.64
CA ALA A 790 3.43 -15.21 7.89
C ALA A 790 2.72 -14.72 6.61
N GLU A 791 3.36 -14.91 5.46
CA GLU A 791 2.87 -14.72 4.09
C GLU A 791 1.97 -15.87 3.57
N ASP A 792 2.08 -17.08 4.14
CA ASP A 792 1.40 -18.26 3.63
C ASP A 792 0.98 -19.22 4.76
N PHE A 793 -0.33 -19.23 5.02
CA PHE A 793 -1.07 -20.16 5.90
C PHE A 793 -1.70 -21.31 5.10
N GLY A 794 -1.53 -21.32 3.78
CA GLY A 794 -2.01 -22.36 2.89
C GLY A 794 -1.14 -23.62 2.97
N SER A 795 -1.30 -24.47 1.95
CA SER A 795 -0.80 -25.84 1.93
C SER A 795 0.71 -25.94 1.66
N GLN A 796 1.34 -24.84 1.25
CA GLN A 796 2.80 -24.72 1.08
C GLN A 796 3.46 -23.91 2.20
N GLY A 797 2.65 -23.39 3.13
CA GLY A 797 3.09 -22.72 4.34
C GLY A 797 3.66 -23.67 5.40
N SER A 798 4.42 -23.11 6.32
CA SER A 798 4.90 -23.81 7.52
C SER A 798 3.73 -24.21 8.44
N GLN A 799 3.83 -25.38 9.07
CA GLN A 799 2.89 -25.79 10.11
C GLN A 799 3.10 -24.96 11.39
N PRO A 800 2.04 -24.63 12.15
CA PRO A 800 2.16 -23.93 13.41
C PRO A 800 2.94 -24.78 14.43
N THR A 801 3.90 -24.18 15.14
CA THR A 801 4.62 -24.90 16.21
C THR A 801 3.74 -25.20 17.42
N HIS A 802 2.77 -24.32 17.68
CA HIS A 802 1.80 -24.41 18.78
C HIS A 802 0.38 -24.14 18.24
N PRO A 803 -0.24 -25.10 17.52
CA PRO A 803 -1.55 -24.89 16.88
C PRO A 803 -2.64 -24.49 17.88
N GLU A 804 -2.69 -25.15 19.04
CA GLU A 804 -3.68 -24.86 20.09
C GLU A 804 -3.48 -23.47 20.70
N LEU A 805 -2.23 -23.02 20.88
CA LEU A 805 -1.96 -21.67 21.34
C LEU A 805 -2.46 -20.64 20.33
N LEU A 806 -2.19 -20.85 19.03
CA LEU A 806 -2.63 -19.96 17.96
C LEU A 806 -4.15 -19.85 17.94
N ASP A 807 -4.86 -20.98 17.96
CA ASP A 807 -6.32 -21.01 17.96
C ASP A 807 -6.92 -20.39 19.21
N TRP A 808 -6.33 -20.65 20.39
CA TRP A 808 -6.75 -20.04 21.64
C TRP A 808 -6.58 -18.52 21.62
N MET A 809 -5.41 -18.02 21.21
CA MET A 809 -5.15 -16.59 21.15
C MET A 809 -6.02 -15.90 20.09
N ALA A 810 -6.24 -16.54 18.94
CA ALA A 810 -7.11 -16.03 17.89
C ALA A 810 -8.57 -15.92 18.36
N ALA A 811 -9.09 -16.94 19.06
CA ALA A 811 -10.41 -16.90 19.67
C ALA A 811 -10.49 -15.82 20.77
N TRP A 812 -9.51 -15.79 21.66
CA TRP A 812 -9.42 -14.81 22.75
C TRP A 812 -9.41 -13.37 22.21
N TYR A 813 -8.70 -13.11 21.10
CA TYR A 813 -8.62 -11.77 20.53
C TYR A 813 -9.96 -11.28 20.00
N VAL A 814 -10.73 -12.14 19.33
CA VAL A 814 -12.08 -11.82 18.86
C VAL A 814 -13.06 -11.65 20.02
N GLU A 815 -12.97 -12.52 21.03
CA GLU A 815 -13.82 -12.47 22.24
C GLU A 815 -13.52 -11.23 23.11
N ASN A 816 -12.30 -10.73 23.06
CA ASN A 816 -11.86 -9.51 23.73
C ASN A 816 -11.93 -8.28 22.79
N GLU A 817 -12.95 -8.27 21.92
CA GLU A 817 -13.33 -7.13 21.08
C GLU A 817 -12.21 -6.56 20.20
N TRP A 818 -11.30 -7.42 19.73
CA TRP A 818 -10.17 -7.04 18.88
C TRP A 818 -9.24 -5.97 19.51
N ASP A 819 -9.12 -5.96 20.84
CA ASP A 819 -8.29 -5.03 21.60
C ASP A 819 -6.78 -5.33 21.45
N THR A 820 -6.10 -4.56 20.59
CA THR A 820 -4.68 -4.75 20.28
C THR A 820 -3.79 -4.53 21.51
N LYS A 821 -4.06 -3.52 22.34
CA LYS A 821 -3.26 -3.26 23.54
C LYS A 821 -3.40 -4.39 24.56
N ALA A 822 -4.59 -4.97 24.71
CA ALA A 822 -4.82 -6.13 25.56
C ALA A 822 -4.07 -7.37 25.06
N LEU A 823 -4.05 -7.61 23.74
CA LEU A 823 -3.25 -8.69 23.15
C LEU A 823 -1.76 -8.50 23.41
N CYS A 824 -1.23 -7.30 23.16
CA CYS A 824 0.16 -6.98 23.47
C CYS A 824 0.47 -7.19 24.96
N ARG A 825 -0.40 -6.70 25.85
CA ARG A 825 -0.29 -6.87 27.31
C ARG A 825 -0.25 -8.35 27.70
N LEU A 826 -1.14 -9.18 27.15
CA LEU A 826 -1.22 -10.61 27.40
C LEU A 826 0.09 -11.31 27.03
N ILE A 827 0.67 -10.96 25.88
CA ILE A 827 1.94 -11.53 25.43
C ILE A 827 3.09 -11.13 26.37
N VAL A 828 3.30 -9.82 26.58
CA VAL A 828 4.49 -9.34 27.32
C VAL A 828 4.45 -9.64 28.81
N THR A 829 3.27 -9.89 29.39
CA THR A 829 3.13 -10.29 30.80
C THR A 829 3.26 -11.80 31.04
N SER A 830 3.28 -12.62 29.98
CA SER A 830 3.50 -14.06 30.08
C SER A 830 4.88 -14.41 30.67
N HIS A 831 4.99 -15.55 31.37
CA HIS A 831 6.30 -16.07 31.76
C HIS A 831 7.14 -16.37 30.51
N THR A 832 6.53 -16.92 29.47
CA THR A 832 7.13 -17.24 28.17
C THR A 832 7.90 -16.07 27.58
N TYR A 833 7.29 -14.89 27.50
CA TYR A 833 7.97 -13.68 27.01
C TYR A 833 9.06 -13.21 27.96
N ARG A 834 8.93 -13.44 29.28
CA ARG A 834 9.85 -12.96 30.32
C ARG A 834 11.04 -13.88 30.60
N LYS A 835 11.10 -15.06 29.98
CA LYS A 835 12.22 -16.00 30.08
C LYS A 835 13.57 -15.34 29.71
N GLU A 836 14.65 -15.90 30.25
CA GLU A 836 16.02 -15.59 29.85
C GLU A 836 16.27 -16.08 28.43
N SER A 837 16.91 -15.25 27.60
CA SER A 837 17.12 -15.54 26.17
C SER A 837 18.47 -16.19 25.89
N ILE A 838 19.36 -16.23 26.89
CA ILE A 838 20.65 -16.91 26.81
C ILE A 838 20.39 -18.43 26.90
N PRO A 839 20.68 -19.20 25.84
CA PRO A 839 20.47 -20.65 25.86
C PRO A 839 21.58 -21.38 26.62
N THR A 840 21.27 -22.58 27.11
CA THR A 840 22.28 -23.59 27.46
C THR A 840 22.79 -24.31 26.20
N GLU A 841 23.91 -25.04 26.28
CA GLU A 841 24.41 -25.85 25.15
C GLU A 841 23.40 -26.93 24.69
N GLU A 842 22.70 -27.55 25.64
CA GLU A 842 21.62 -28.49 25.38
C GLU A 842 20.50 -27.85 24.56
N MET A 843 20.05 -26.65 24.95
CA MET A 843 19.02 -25.90 24.21
C MET A 843 19.46 -25.54 22.80
N LEU A 844 20.72 -25.16 22.61
CA LEU A 844 21.26 -24.85 21.27
C LEU A 844 21.30 -26.10 20.37
N THR A 845 21.52 -27.26 20.96
CA THR A 845 21.59 -28.54 20.23
C THR A 845 20.20 -29.04 19.87
N MET A 846 19.24 -28.97 20.79
CA MET A 846 17.88 -29.50 20.60
C MET A 846 16.95 -28.54 19.86
N ASP A 847 17.09 -27.24 20.10
CA ASP A 847 16.22 -26.20 19.52
C ASP A 847 17.00 -24.91 19.27
N PRO A 848 17.90 -24.88 18.26
CA PRO A 848 18.72 -23.71 17.94
C PRO A 848 17.89 -22.48 17.57
N GLU A 849 16.69 -22.69 17.00
CA GLU A 849 15.81 -21.63 16.50
C GLU A 849 14.77 -21.16 17.54
N ASN A 850 14.76 -21.74 18.74
CA ASN A 850 13.79 -21.45 19.80
C ASN A 850 12.33 -21.69 19.37
N LYS A 851 12.08 -22.71 18.54
CA LYS A 851 10.75 -23.09 18.05
C LYS A 851 9.80 -23.48 19.17
N TRP A 852 10.32 -24.07 20.24
CA TRP A 852 9.54 -24.58 21.38
C TRP A 852 9.52 -23.62 22.56
N LEU A 853 10.10 -22.42 22.43
CA LEU A 853 9.95 -21.30 23.37
C LEU A 853 10.38 -21.64 24.82
N ALA A 854 11.35 -22.55 24.94
CA ALA A 854 11.98 -22.89 26.22
C ALA A 854 12.84 -21.75 26.77
N ARG A 855 13.15 -20.74 25.95
CA ARG A 855 13.89 -19.53 26.34
C ARG A 855 13.24 -18.28 25.79
N GLY A 856 13.63 -17.12 26.33
CA GLY A 856 13.10 -15.82 25.94
C GLY A 856 13.43 -15.42 24.49
N PRO A 857 12.74 -14.40 23.96
CA PRO A 857 12.94 -13.95 22.58
C PRO A 857 14.27 -13.23 22.37
N LYS A 858 14.89 -13.46 21.20
CA LYS A 858 16.11 -12.78 20.75
C LYS A 858 15.95 -12.38 19.30
N GLN A 859 16.08 -11.08 19.00
CA GLN A 859 15.90 -10.57 17.63
C GLN A 859 16.77 -9.33 17.37
N ARG A 860 17.34 -9.22 16.16
CA ARG A 860 17.98 -7.99 15.70
C ARG A 860 16.92 -6.88 15.58
N LEU A 861 17.24 -5.69 16.10
CA LEU A 861 16.42 -4.50 15.96
C LEU A 861 16.24 -4.14 14.48
N MET A 862 15.05 -3.63 14.15
CA MET A 862 14.75 -3.11 12.81
C MET A 862 15.62 -1.90 12.50
N ALA A 863 15.84 -1.61 11.22
CA ALA A 863 16.63 -0.48 10.75
C ALA A 863 16.26 0.83 11.45
N GLU A 864 14.94 1.07 11.59
CA GLU A 864 14.36 2.24 12.23
C GLU A 864 14.76 2.33 13.70
N MET A 865 14.68 1.21 14.43
CA MET A 865 14.97 1.13 15.86
C MET A 865 16.47 1.29 16.16
N ILE A 866 17.35 0.80 15.28
CA ILE A 866 18.81 0.92 15.45
C ILE A 866 19.22 2.39 15.46
N ARG A 867 18.75 3.17 14.48
CA ARG A 867 19.02 4.61 14.42
C ARG A 867 18.32 5.37 15.55
N ASP A 868 17.03 5.08 15.80
CA ASP A 868 16.25 5.80 16.81
C ASP A 868 16.83 5.65 18.22
N GLN A 869 17.34 4.45 18.54
CA GLN A 869 18.04 4.21 19.79
C GLN A 869 19.33 5.04 19.90
N ALA A 870 20.14 5.12 18.85
CA ALA A 870 21.37 5.90 18.87
C ALA A 870 21.06 7.38 19.14
N LEU A 871 20.04 7.94 18.48
CA LEU A 871 19.56 9.30 18.70
C LEU A 871 18.99 9.51 20.11
N SER A 872 18.25 8.51 20.62
CA SER A 872 17.66 8.56 21.96
C SER A 872 18.72 8.50 23.07
N ALA A 873 19.70 7.61 22.97
CA ALA A 873 20.82 7.54 23.91
C ALA A 873 21.65 8.83 23.90
N ALA A 874 21.77 9.46 22.72
CA ALA A 874 22.45 10.74 22.54
C ALA A 874 21.64 11.97 22.99
N ASP A 875 20.38 11.81 23.37
CA ASP A 875 19.44 12.89 23.71
C ASP A 875 19.24 13.95 22.61
N ILE A 876 19.21 13.49 21.35
CA ILE A 876 18.98 14.35 20.18
C ILE A 876 17.78 13.93 19.34
N LEU A 877 17.11 12.83 19.71
CA LEU A 877 15.89 12.38 19.04
C LEU A 877 14.76 13.39 19.21
N SER A 878 14.19 13.87 18.10
CA SER A 878 13.05 14.78 18.13
C SER A 878 11.82 14.08 18.76
N PRO A 879 11.10 14.77 19.68
CA PRO A 879 9.88 14.24 20.27
C PRO A 879 8.66 14.35 19.35
N LYS A 880 8.76 15.00 18.18
CA LYS A 880 7.61 15.34 17.34
C LYS A 880 6.95 14.11 16.71
N LEU A 881 5.65 13.96 16.98
CA LEU A 881 4.77 12.96 16.38
C LEU A 881 4.13 13.45 15.08
N GLY A 882 3.94 12.55 14.12
CA GLY A 882 3.22 12.81 12.87
C GLY A 882 3.82 13.91 11.97
N GLY A 883 3.06 14.38 10.99
CA GLY A 883 3.46 15.41 10.04
C GLY A 883 4.31 14.88 8.87
N PRO A 884 4.69 15.75 7.92
CA PRO A 884 5.40 15.35 6.71
C PRO A 884 6.68 14.55 6.97
N SER A 885 6.97 13.62 6.07
CA SER A 885 8.22 12.86 6.06
C SER A 885 9.43 13.79 5.86
N VAL A 886 10.56 13.45 6.48
CA VAL A 886 11.79 14.24 6.48
C VAL A 886 12.93 13.48 5.83
N LYS A 887 14.00 14.20 5.49
CA LYS A 887 15.16 13.66 4.77
C LYS A 887 16.40 13.73 5.68
N PRO A 888 16.68 12.71 6.51
CA PRO A 888 17.91 12.63 7.30
C PRO A 888 19.18 12.61 6.44
N TYR A 889 20.35 12.43 7.03
CA TYR A 889 21.58 12.31 6.25
C TYR A 889 21.52 11.13 5.26
N GLN A 890 22.04 11.35 4.06
CA GLN A 890 22.23 10.32 3.03
C GLN A 890 23.55 10.60 2.31
N PRO A 891 24.27 9.56 1.84
CA PRO A 891 25.41 9.73 0.95
C PRO A 891 25.06 10.56 -0.30
N PRO A 892 25.95 11.45 -0.76
CA PRO A 892 25.72 12.22 -1.98
C PRO A 892 25.65 11.30 -3.21
N GLY A 893 24.88 11.70 -4.22
CA GLY A 893 24.85 11.03 -5.53
C GLY A 893 23.78 9.95 -5.73
N VAL A 894 23.22 9.35 -4.68
CA VAL A 894 22.27 8.23 -4.78
C VAL A 894 21.04 8.58 -5.65
N TRP A 895 20.38 9.71 -5.39
CA TRP A 895 19.21 10.12 -6.19
C TRP A 895 19.57 10.55 -7.63
N LYS A 896 20.81 11.03 -7.83
CA LYS A 896 21.29 11.50 -9.12
C LYS A 896 21.49 10.33 -10.08
N GLU A 897 21.97 9.19 -9.59
CA GLU A 897 22.14 7.97 -10.38
C GLU A 897 20.81 7.35 -10.81
N VAL A 898 19.79 7.42 -9.95
CA VAL A 898 18.48 6.79 -10.21
C VAL A 898 17.53 7.69 -11.00
N SER A 899 17.45 8.98 -10.65
CA SER A 899 16.40 9.88 -11.14
C SER A 899 16.90 11.22 -11.67
N GLY A 900 18.22 11.46 -11.63
CA GLY A 900 18.81 12.77 -11.91
C GLY A 900 18.55 13.84 -10.84
N ALA A 901 17.67 13.58 -9.86
CA ALA A 901 17.35 14.50 -8.77
C ALA A 901 18.47 14.55 -7.73
N THR A 902 18.63 15.71 -7.08
CA THR A 902 19.58 15.87 -5.97
C THR A 902 18.87 15.69 -4.64
N TYR A 903 19.37 14.78 -3.80
CA TYR A 903 18.90 14.66 -2.43
C TYR A 903 19.28 15.91 -1.62
N GLN A 904 18.27 16.53 -1.01
CA GLN A 904 18.47 17.65 -0.09
C GLN A 904 18.06 17.19 1.31
N ALA A 905 19.05 17.02 2.17
CA ALA A 905 18.79 16.69 3.56
C ALA A 905 18.00 17.83 4.23
N SER A 906 17.13 17.45 5.16
CA SER A 906 16.45 18.37 6.08
C SER A 906 17.46 19.10 6.96
N LYS A 907 16.99 20.07 7.74
CA LYS A 907 17.80 20.83 8.70
C LYS A 907 17.20 20.77 10.09
N GLY A 908 18.02 20.99 11.11
CA GLY A 908 17.61 21.00 12.51
C GLY A 908 16.85 19.72 12.89
N GLU A 909 15.69 19.89 13.53
CA GLU A 909 14.83 18.79 13.98
C GLU A 909 14.57 17.72 12.91
N GLY A 910 14.49 18.12 11.63
CA GLY A 910 14.25 17.20 10.51
C GLY A 910 15.33 16.11 10.33
N LEU A 911 16.57 16.35 10.77
CA LEU A 911 17.65 15.36 10.71
C LEU A 911 17.58 14.31 11.81
N HIS A 912 16.84 14.61 12.89
CA HIS A 912 16.80 13.81 14.11
C HIS A 912 15.39 13.32 14.46
N ARG A 913 14.43 13.38 13.54
CA ARG A 913 13.13 12.72 13.70
C ARG A 913 13.29 11.20 13.77
N ARG A 914 12.33 10.53 14.43
CA ARG A 914 12.21 9.07 14.38
C ARG A 914 12.26 8.59 12.94
N SER A 915 12.92 7.46 12.77
CA SER A 915 13.22 6.86 11.48
C SER A 915 11.96 6.47 10.70
N LEU A 916 10.84 6.21 11.40
CA LEU A 916 9.51 6.02 10.82
C LEU A 916 9.06 7.19 9.92
N TYR A 917 9.55 8.41 10.18
CA TYR A 917 9.24 9.62 9.40
C TYR A 917 10.23 9.88 8.27
N THR A 918 11.16 8.97 8.00
CA THR A 918 12.11 9.12 6.89
C THR A 918 11.38 9.06 5.55
N PHE A 919 11.71 9.99 4.66
CA PHE A 919 11.16 10.04 3.31
C PHE A 919 11.56 8.78 2.52
N LEU A 920 10.57 8.01 2.09
CA LEU A 920 10.75 6.77 1.36
C LEU A 920 10.50 6.99 -0.14
N LYS A 921 11.59 7.15 -0.90
CA LYS A 921 11.57 7.10 -2.37
C LYS A 921 11.74 5.66 -2.83
N ARG A 922 10.74 5.10 -3.50
CA ARG A 922 10.71 3.66 -3.87
C ARG A 922 11.90 3.23 -4.72
N THR A 923 12.27 4.05 -5.70
CA THR A 923 13.39 3.76 -6.61
C THR A 923 14.77 4.02 -5.99
N ALA A 924 14.85 4.78 -4.91
CA ALA A 924 16.09 5.08 -4.21
C ALA A 924 15.87 5.16 -2.68
N PRO A 925 15.56 4.02 -2.02
CA PRO A 925 15.27 4.02 -0.59
C PRO A 925 16.51 4.41 0.25
N PRO A 926 16.33 4.79 1.52
CA PRO A 926 17.45 5.17 2.40
C PRO A 926 18.50 4.04 2.51
N PRO A 927 19.76 4.26 2.06
CA PRO A 927 20.76 3.19 1.95
C PRO A 927 21.13 2.51 3.27
N SER A 928 21.22 3.29 4.36
CA SER A 928 21.52 2.74 5.69
C SER A 928 20.38 1.83 6.17
N MET A 929 19.12 2.18 5.88
CA MET A 929 17.99 1.34 6.23
C MET A 929 17.93 0.05 5.41
N LEU A 930 18.18 0.12 4.10
CA LEU A 930 18.29 -1.06 3.24
C LEU A 930 19.38 -2.02 3.72
N THR A 931 20.53 -1.49 4.16
CA THR A 931 21.63 -2.29 4.73
C THR A 931 21.17 -3.09 5.97
N PHE A 932 20.18 -2.58 6.70
CA PHE A 932 19.55 -3.23 7.85
C PHE A 932 18.20 -3.90 7.50
N ASP A 933 18.07 -4.35 6.25
CA ASP A 933 16.95 -5.14 5.71
C ASP A 933 15.60 -4.41 5.65
N ALA A 934 15.57 -3.07 5.65
CA ALA A 934 14.34 -2.33 5.34
C ALA A 934 13.90 -2.57 3.89
N THR A 935 12.61 -2.43 3.63
CA THR A 935 12.02 -2.73 2.33
C THR A 935 12.03 -1.50 1.40
N SER A 936 12.09 -1.72 0.09
CA SER A 936 11.88 -0.68 -0.94
C SER A 936 10.42 -0.21 -1.02
N ARG A 937 9.52 -0.92 -0.33
CA ARG A 937 8.06 -0.78 -0.31
C ARG A 937 7.39 -1.15 -1.61
N GLU A 938 8.09 -1.57 -2.66
CA GLU A 938 7.50 -1.85 -3.98
C GLU A 938 6.45 -2.97 -3.98
N ASP A 939 6.59 -3.92 -3.05
CA ASP A 939 5.71 -5.06 -2.84
C ASP A 939 5.26 -5.15 -1.38
N CYS A 940 4.10 -5.76 -1.17
CA CYS A 940 3.54 -6.04 0.15
C CYS A 940 4.39 -7.12 0.83
N ILE A 941 4.89 -6.84 2.04
CA ILE A 941 5.77 -7.74 2.78
C ILE A 941 5.21 -7.96 4.19
N SER A 942 4.94 -9.20 4.57
CA SER A 942 4.46 -9.61 5.91
C SER A 942 5.59 -9.82 6.91
N ARG A 943 6.82 -10.01 6.43
CA ARG A 943 7.99 -10.37 7.25
C ARG A 943 9.27 -9.88 6.60
N ARG A 944 10.11 -9.19 7.37
CA ARG A 944 11.49 -8.89 6.97
C ARG A 944 12.40 -10.05 7.39
N VAL A 945 13.25 -10.51 6.48
CA VAL A 945 14.25 -11.56 6.78
C VAL A 945 15.53 -10.87 7.27
N PRO A 946 15.93 -11.02 8.54
CA PRO A 946 17.12 -10.36 9.05
C PRO A 946 18.38 -11.01 8.49
N THR A 947 19.27 -10.20 7.94
CA THR A 947 20.63 -10.58 7.56
C THR A 947 21.63 -10.07 8.59
N ASN A 948 22.82 -10.68 8.61
CA ASN A 948 23.96 -10.23 9.40
C ASN A 948 25.18 -10.13 8.49
N THR A 949 25.62 -8.90 8.18
CA THR A 949 26.70 -8.66 7.23
C THR A 949 27.76 -7.70 7.79
N PRO A 950 29.03 -7.79 7.37
CA PRO A 950 30.06 -6.83 7.78
C PRO A 950 29.73 -5.38 7.42
N LEU A 951 28.95 -5.15 6.34
CA LEU A 951 28.51 -3.83 5.92
C LEU A 951 27.67 -3.12 6.98
N GLN A 952 26.83 -3.86 7.71
CA GLN A 952 26.02 -3.31 8.80
C GLN A 952 26.89 -2.70 9.90
N ALA A 953 27.94 -3.41 10.32
CA ALA A 953 28.89 -2.88 11.31
C ALA A 953 29.63 -1.64 10.78
N LEU A 954 29.97 -1.61 9.48
CA LEU A 954 30.61 -0.44 8.85
C LEU A 954 29.67 0.77 8.78
N VAL A 955 28.36 0.58 8.56
CA VAL A 955 27.38 1.67 8.60
C VAL A 955 27.37 2.32 9.99
N LEU A 956 27.35 1.54 11.07
CA LEU A 956 27.36 2.06 12.44
C LEU A 956 28.63 2.84 12.79
N LEU A 957 29.76 2.55 12.13
CA LEU A 957 31.04 3.23 12.37
C LEU A 957 31.21 4.51 11.52
N ASN A 958 30.59 4.57 10.35
CA ASN A 958 30.95 5.56 9.32
C ASN A 958 29.79 6.47 8.88
N ASP A 959 28.53 6.07 9.03
CA ASP A 959 27.42 6.93 8.62
C ASP A 959 27.34 8.16 9.54
N PRO A 960 27.23 9.39 8.99
CA PRO A 960 27.21 10.62 9.76
C PRO A 960 26.21 10.63 10.92
N GLN A 961 25.10 9.90 10.80
CA GLN A 961 24.06 9.80 11.82
C GLN A 961 24.56 9.13 13.10
N PHE A 962 25.35 8.06 12.97
CA PHE A 962 25.90 7.35 14.12
C PHE A 962 27.12 8.06 14.69
N ILE A 963 27.94 8.71 13.86
CA ILE A 963 29.08 9.52 14.33
C ILE A 963 28.57 10.72 15.13
N GLU A 964 27.57 11.45 14.63
CA GLU A 964 26.97 12.57 15.36
C GLU A 964 26.34 12.10 16.68
N ALA A 965 25.54 11.02 16.65
CA ALA A 965 24.94 10.45 17.85
C ALA A 965 26.00 10.00 18.86
N ALA A 966 27.08 9.33 18.42
CA ALA A 966 28.17 8.92 19.29
C ALA A 966 28.90 10.11 19.94
N ARG A 967 29.09 11.21 19.20
CA ARG A 967 29.71 12.44 19.72
C ARG A 967 28.82 13.10 20.77
N MET A 968 27.50 13.10 20.56
CA MET A 968 26.54 13.63 21.52
C MET A 968 26.39 12.74 22.76
N LEU A 969 26.42 11.41 22.58
CA LEU A 969 26.51 10.46 23.69
C LEU A 969 27.80 10.69 24.52
N ALA A 970 28.95 10.87 23.87
CA ALA A 970 30.21 11.18 24.54
C ALA A 970 30.15 12.50 25.33
N GLN A 971 29.50 13.52 24.79
CA GLN A 971 29.26 14.78 25.52
C GLN A 971 28.42 14.54 26.77
N ARG A 972 27.36 13.74 26.68
CA ARG A 972 26.55 13.36 27.85
C ARG A 972 27.36 12.60 28.88
N MET A 973 28.20 11.66 28.44
CA MET A 973 29.11 10.93 29.33
C MET A 973 30.00 11.90 30.12
N LEU A 974 30.56 12.94 29.47
CA LEU A 974 31.38 13.95 30.16
C LEU A 974 30.59 14.83 31.13
N LEU A 975 29.35 15.19 30.80
CA LEU A 975 28.56 16.16 31.56
C LEU A 975 27.74 15.55 32.69
N GLU A 976 27.22 14.33 32.47
CA GLU A 976 26.25 13.66 33.33
C GLU A 976 26.82 12.38 33.95
N GLY A 977 27.90 11.83 33.39
CA GLY A 977 28.42 10.51 33.75
C GLY A 977 29.29 10.48 35.01
N GLY A 978 29.60 11.61 35.63
CA GLY A 978 30.44 11.70 36.84
C GLY A 978 31.90 12.04 36.57
N ASP A 979 32.72 11.98 37.63
CA ASP A 979 34.08 12.53 37.64
C ASP A 979 35.14 11.56 37.10
N SER A 980 34.90 10.24 37.16
CA SER A 980 35.85 9.23 36.72
C SER A 980 35.51 8.68 35.33
N LEU A 981 36.54 8.24 34.58
CA LEU A 981 36.32 7.57 33.28
C LEU A 981 35.41 6.35 33.41
N GLU A 982 35.51 5.63 34.53
CA GLU A 982 34.70 4.44 34.78
C GLU A 982 33.21 4.77 34.95
N ASP A 983 32.90 5.86 35.66
CA ASP A 983 31.54 6.36 35.82
C ASP A 983 30.98 6.83 34.46
N GLN A 984 31.78 7.58 33.70
CA GLN A 984 31.41 8.07 32.37
C GLN A 984 31.10 6.93 31.39
N ILE A 985 31.97 5.91 31.32
CA ILE A 985 31.75 4.71 30.50
C ILE A 985 30.50 3.96 30.98
N SER A 986 30.36 3.77 32.29
CA SER A 986 29.20 3.07 32.87
C SER A 986 27.88 3.78 32.58
N PHE A 987 27.88 5.12 32.57
CA PHE A 987 26.73 5.93 32.21
C PHE A 987 26.35 5.76 30.73
N GLY A 988 27.30 5.91 29.81
CA GLY A 988 27.05 5.72 28.38
C GLY A 988 26.58 4.29 28.06
N PHE A 989 27.17 3.29 28.71
CA PHE A 989 26.77 1.89 28.57
C PHE A 989 25.33 1.66 29.06
N ARG A 990 24.95 2.30 30.17
CA ARG A 990 23.58 2.24 30.72
C ARG A 990 22.57 2.94 29.82
N LEU A 991 22.92 4.05 29.17
CA LEU A 991 22.04 4.74 28.22
C LEU A 991 21.70 3.89 26.99
N VAL A 992 22.67 3.12 26.49
CA VAL A 992 22.48 2.27 25.31
C VAL A 992 21.90 0.91 25.67
N LEU A 993 22.34 0.29 26.78
CA LEU A 993 22.08 -1.13 27.09
C LEU A 993 21.25 -1.35 28.36
N THR A 994 20.85 -0.29 29.07
CA THR A 994 20.01 -0.35 30.28
C THR A 994 20.65 -1.10 31.47
N ARG A 995 21.91 -1.53 31.36
CA ARG A 995 22.68 -2.19 32.41
C ARG A 995 24.05 -1.53 32.59
N LYS A 996 24.77 -1.89 33.64
CA LYS A 996 26.18 -1.53 33.81
C LYS A 996 27.10 -2.46 33.00
N PRO A 997 28.28 -1.99 32.57
CA PRO A 997 29.27 -2.84 31.94
C PRO A 997 29.83 -3.84 32.97
N SER A 998 30.16 -5.04 32.53
CA SER A 998 30.98 -5.97 33.31
C SER A 998 32.41 -5.45 33.44
N ASN A 999 33.19 -5.97 34.40
CA ASN A 999 34.59 -5.59 34.57
C ASN A 999 35.42 -5.78 33.28
N ARG A 1000 35.13 -6.83 32.50
CA ARG A 1000 35.78 -7.09 31.21
C ARG A 1000 35.42 -6.03 30.17
N GLU A 1001 34.14 -5.71 30.03
CA GLU A 1001 33.68 -4.66 29.09
C GLU A 1001 34.27 -3.31 29.46
N LEU A 1002 34.25 -2.95 30.75
CA LEU A 1002 34.84 -1.71 31.25
C LEU A 1002 36.34 -1.64 30.93
N THR A 1003 37.08 -2.73 31.16
CA THR A 1003 38.52 -2.79 30.84
C THR A 1003 38.78 -2.54 29.34
N VAL A 1004 37.99 -3.16 28.46
CA VAL A 1004 38.14 -2.99 27.00
C VAL A 1004 37.79 -1.57 26.56
N LEU A 1005 36.68 -1.00 27.05
CA LEU A 1005 36.26 0.35 26.69
C LEU A 1005 37.24 1.41 27.21
N SER A 1006 37.78 1.24 28.42
CA SER A 1006 38.83 2.10 28.97
C SER A 1006 40.13 2.02 28.17
N ALA A 1007 40.46 0.85 27.60
CA ALA A 1007 41.61 0.69 26.72
C ALA A 1007 41.41 1.46 25.40
N ILE A 1008 40.22 1.38 24.78
CA ILE A 1008 39.87 2.16 23.57
C ILE A 1008 40.01 3.66 23.83
N PHE A 1009 39.50 4.15 24.97
CA PHE A 1009 39.65 5.54 25.37
C PHE A 1009 41.13 5.94 25.48
N SER A 1010 41.92 5.14 26.20
CA SER A 1010 43.32 5.44 26.49
C SER A 1010 44.18 5.43 25.22
N GLU A 1011 43.95 4.47 24.32
CA GLU A 1011 44.63 4.38 23.02
C GLU A 1011 44.28 5.59 22.14
N ARG A 1012 43.00 5.96 22.07
CA ARG A 1012 42.57 7.13 21.31
C ARG A 1012 43.15 8.41 21.88
N LEU A 1013 43.13 8.58 23.21
CA LEU A 1013 43.71 9.75 23.88
C LEU A 1013 45.21 9.85 23.60
N LYS A 1014 45.94 8.74 23.70
CA LYS A 1014 47.37 8.67 23.37
C LYS A 1014 47.62 9.12 21.93
N SER A 1015 46.85 8.63 20.96
CA SER A 1015 46.98 9.00 19.55
C SER A 1015 46.76 10.50 19.30
N LEU A 1016 45.86 11.15 20.05
CA LEU A 1016 45.57 12.58 19.97
C LEU A 1016 46.60 13.45 20.68
N THR A 1017 47.40 12.86 21.57
CA THR A 1017 48.47 13.55 22.33
C THR A 1017 49.88 13.33 21.75
N ALA A 1018 50.02 12.41 20.79
CA ALA A 1018 51.30 12.13 20.16
C ALA A 1018 51.75 13.33 19.29
N PRO A 1019 53.02 13.78 19.39
CA PRO A 1019 53.54 14.84 18.54
C PRO A 1019 53.64 14.33 17.10
N THR A 1020 52.76 14.77 16.20
CA THR A 1020 52.80 14.39 14.79
C THR A 1020 53.58 15.40 13.94
N GLU A 1021 54.75 14.99 13.44
CA GLU A 1021 55.47 15.62 12.31
C GLU A 1021 54.81 15.32 10.94
N VAL A 1022 53.72 14.55 10.92
CA VAL A 1022 52.96 14.28 9.70
C VAL A 1022 51.75 15.19 9.66
N ASN A 1023 51.81 16.18 8.77
CA ASN A 1023 50.74 17.07 8.40
C ASN A 1023 49.61 16.24 7.75
N ILE A 1024 48.74 15.67 8.58
CA ILE A 1024 47.51 15.05 8.10
C ILE A 1024 46.55 16.21 7.81
N ASP A 1025 46.45 16.57 6.54
CA ASP A 1025 45.58 17.60 5.96
C ASP A 1025 44.06 17.26 6.08
N LYS A 1026 43.58 16.74 7.23
CA LYS A 1026 42.23 16.19 7.37
C LYS A 1026 41.27 17.16 8.04
N LYS A 1027 40.55 17.88 7.18
CA LYS A 1027 39.27 18.55 7.44
C LYS A 1027 38.10 17.61 7.79
N GLU A 1028 38.35 16.33 8.07
CA GLU A 1028 37.35 15.35 8.52
C GLU A 1028 37.79 14.74 9.85
N THR A 1029 37.74 15.54 10.91
CA THR A 1029 37.78 15.03 12.27
C THR A 1029 36.35 14.61 12.65
N ILE A 1030 36.19 13.50 13.39
CA ILE A 1030 34.93 13.07 14.03
C ILE A 1030 34.17 14.24 14.71
N GLU A 1031 34.89 15.31 15.04
CA GLU A 1031 34.42 16.52 15.68
C GLU A 1031 33.53 17.41 14.81
N THR A 1032 33.62 17.33 13.48
CA THR A 1032 32.86 18.20 12.55
C THR A 1032 31.73 17.47 11.83
N VAL A 1033 31.63 16.15 12.00
CA VAL A 1033 30.57 15.34 11.39
C VAL A 1033 29.25 15.56 12.13
N GLY A 1034 28.21 15.96 11.39
CA GLY A 1034 26.89 16.31 11.92
C GLY A 1034 26.61 17.82 11.93
N GLU A 1035 25.34 18.19 12.10
CA GLU A 1035 24.86 19.58 12.16
C GLU A 1035 24.96 20.14 13.59
N ILE A 1036 24.76 19.30 14.62
CA ILE A 1036 24.78 19.70 16.02
C ILE A 1036 26.21 20.06 16.42
N LYS A 1037 26.37 21.20 17.09
CA LYS A 1037 27.64 21.60 17.70
C LYS A 1037 27.71 21.08 19.13
N TRP A 1038 28.87 20.57 19.53
CA TRP A 1038 29.13 20.21 20.93
C TRP A 1038 29.28 21.46 21.80
N LYS A 1039 29.07 21.32 23.11
CA LYS A 1039 29.07 22.41 24.09
C LYS A 1039 30.47 22.99 24.30
N GLU A 1040 30.60 24.30 24.18
CA GLU A 1040 31.88 25.00 24.44
C GLU A 1040 32.39 24.76 25.87
N GLY A 1041 33.72 24.66 26.02
CA GLY A 1041 34.39 24.47 27.32
C GLY A 1041 34.72 23.01 27.68
N LEU A 1042 34.29 22.02 26.90
CA LEU A 1042 34.69 20.62 27.09
C LEU A 1042 36.12 20.35 26.58
N ASP A 1043 36.84 19.43 27.22
CA ASP A 1043 38.12 18.95 26.71
C ASP A 1043 37.89 18.17 25.40
N ARG A 1044 38.33 18.78 24.31
CA ARG A 1044 38.20 18.27 22.95
C ARG A 1044 38.86 16.90 22.74
N ARG A 1045 39.95 16.58 23.46
CA ARG A 1045 40.63 15.28 23.37
C ARG A 1045 39.83 14.21 24.11
N GLN A 1046 39.30 14.53 25.30
CA GLN A 1046 38.44 13.62 26.04
C GLN A 1046 37.15 13.31 25.28
N LEU A 1047 36.50 14.34 24.71
CA LEU A 1047 35.29 14.19 23.90
C LEU A 1047 35.51 13.24 22.72
N GLN A 1048 36.61 13.40 21.98
CA GLN A 1048 36.95 12.50 20.86
C GLN A 1048 37.22 11.07 21.30
N SER A 1049 37.95 10.89 22.41
CA SER A 1049 38.22 9.56 22.95
C SER A 1049 36.94 8.86 23.39
N LEU A 1050 36.04 9.58 24.07
CA LEU A 1050 34.72 9.05 24.43
C LEU A 1050 33.79 8.87 23.22
N THR A 1051 33.99 9.62 22.13
CA THR A 1051 33.24 9.38 20.88
C THR A 1051 33.62 8.03 20.28
N ALA A 1052 34.91 7.66 20.29
CA ALA A 1052 35.36 6.32 19.87
C ALA A 1052 34.79 5.21 20.76
N VAL A 1053 34.75 5.44 22.09
CA VAL A 1053 34.08 4.53 23.03
C VAL A 1053 32.58 4.41 22.73
N SER A 1054 31.90 5.53 22.48
CA SER A 1054 30.47 5.57 22.17
C SER A 1054 30.14 4.82 20.89
N LEU A 1055 30.97 4.97 19.83
CA LEU A 1055 30.86 4.17 18.61
C LEU A 1055 31.02 2.66 18.88
N ALA A 1056 31.98 2.28 19.75
CA ALA A 1056 32.15 0.88 20.14
C ALA A 1056 30.92 0.35 20.89
N ILE A 1057 30.35 1.13 21.82
CA ILE A 1057 29.12 0.77 22.55
C ILE A 1057 27.93 0.62 21.60
N LEU A 1058 27.74 1.53 20.65
CA LEU A 1058 26.64 1.47 19.67
C LEU A 1058 26.76 0.29 18.68
N ASN A 1059 27.95 -0.31 18.56
CA ASN A 1059 28.24 -1.41 17.64
C ASN A 1059 28.37 -2.78 18.33
N VAL A 1060 28.11 -2.88 19.63
CA VAL A 1060 28.05 -4.21 20.27
C VAL A 1060 26.77 -4.94 19.87
N ASP A 1061 26.82 -6.28 19.86
CA ASP A 1061 25.65 -7.12 19.54
C ASP A 1061 24.41 -6.74 20.38
N GLU A 1062 24.56 -6.48 21.68
CA GLU A 1062 23.44 -6.11 22.57
C GLU A 1062 22.84 -4.71 22.28
N ALA A 1063 23.56 -3.85 21.57
CA ALA A 1063 23.02 -2.57 21.10
C ALA A 1063 22.07 -2.79 19.93
N ILE A 1064 22.37 -3.73 19.02
CA ILE A 1064 21.57 -4.00 17.83
C ILE A 1064 20.65 -5.23 17.94
N VAL A 1065 20.72 -5.98 19.05
CA VAL A 1065 19.88 -7.15 19.32
C VAL A 1065 19.10 -6.91 20.61
N ARG A 1066 17.77 -7.02 20.52
CA ARG A 1066 16.91 -7.14 21.68
C ARG A 1066 17.00 -8.56 22.22
N ARG A 1067 17.31 -8.67 23.50
CA ARG A 1067 17.44 -9.95 24.21
C ARG A 1067 16.43 -10.09 25.30
#